data_AF-A0A5C2CYF4-F1
#
_entry.id   AF-A0A5C2CYF4-F1
#
_cell.length_a   1.000
_cell.length_b   1.000
_cell.length_c   1.000
_cell.angle_alpha   90.00
_cell.angle_beta   90.00
_cell.angle_gamma   90.00
#
_symmetry.space_group_name_H-M   'P 1'
#
loop_
_entity.id
_entity.type
_entity.pdbx_description
1 polymer ?
#
loop_
_entity_poly.entity_id
_entity_poly.type
_entity_poly.pdbx_seq_one_letter_code
_entity_poly.pdbx_strand_id
1 'polypeptide(L)'
;MNQVVRETVAHALEHLPEGRKLRVLEIGAGTGGTTAGLLEVLPPDRTEYVFTDISPRFTTSARDQFAEYGFVQYRILDIERDPAAQGFAGDHPFDLVIAANVLHATEDLRRSLRHVRQLAAAGATLLLLEGTGPIRSVDLTFGLTEGWWRFADQEIRSAYPLISPAEWALVLAQSGFRDAEPLALSGRSDVLARQAVMLARAAEPDTTRQIPPRHWLILADRGGIGARLAFRHGARGGTSTLVYPGERFESVDAQTVRLAPDRPADFRRLFAALDRARSYEIVHLWNLDEPAIEGTMLGQAVEEGALGCRSILSLVQSLTDGPAFLPVCKTWLVTQGAVGGAPPMRVTGLAQAGLWGLGRVVAGEHPEFHAVRVDLDPGASVDDCAEMLWDELSSVSTEDEVSFRQGSRYVSRLARHVVKEAAAPIEFRSDASYLISGGLGGLGLLTARWMASRGARTLVLAGRRPADERAECARRELEGMGVRVLAYQADISRRPEVKRLLDHVAESLPPLRGVVHAAGVLDDGMLRQLSWDRFARVLQPKAAGAWNLHCLTAGMELDFFVQYSSFTSIFGTAGQGNHAAANAFLDALAWYRRSAGLPALSIDWGAWAEIGAAAGRQVRERLETRGGGTLAPEQGLRLLERIWRAETAQIAIVPIYWGQLEEQQTRRPLLSELRPTAPAPASRPADFLQRFHSVPPHRRPALLLDHVLAETAKVLGMKGAGAIEPRQGFFELGMDSLTSVELRNRLAATLGCTLPTTVAFDHPTPEALAQFVLGEIEPSREVVSAMPRSSMRSAAAQRDAVDQAELSIAELENLIDELAGPVS
;
A
#
# COMPACT_ATOMS: atom_id res chain seq x y z
N MET A 1 14.20 11.74 -35.96
CA MET A 1 13.72 12.13 -34.62
C MET A 1 13.39 13.62 -34.54
N ASN A 2 14.29 14.52 -34.94
CA ASN A 2 13.97 15.97 -34.99
C ASN A 2 12.78 16.30 -35.91
N GLN A 3 12.58 15.53 -37.00
CA GLN A 3 11.37 15.62 -37.82
C GLN A 3 10.09 15.25 -37.05
N VAL A 4 10.13 14.20 -36.22
CA VAL A 4 9.00 13.81 -35.35
C VAL A 4 8.71 14.93 -34.36
N VAL A 5 9.75 15.48 -33.72
CA VAL A 5 9.62 16.63 -32.80
C VAL A 5 8.98 17.83 -33.51
N ARG A 6 9.41 18.13 -34.74
CA ARG A 6 8.82 19.19 -35.58
C ARG A 6 7.35 18.95 -35.89
N GLU A 7 6.97 17.76 -36.33
CA GLU A 7 5.59 17.39 -36.67
C GLU A 7 4.68 17.41 -35.43
N THR A 8 5.17 16.90 -34.29
CA THR A 8 4.47 16.95 -33.01
C THR A 8 4.22 18.39 -32.56
N VAL A 9 5.22 19.27 -32.66
CA VAL A 9 5.04 20.69 -32.33
C VAL A 9 4.10 21.37 -33.32
N ALA A 10 4.25 21.14 -34.64
CA ALA A 10 3.37 21.72 -35.65
C ALA A 10 1.89 21.38 -35.42
N HIS A 11 1.58 20.12 -35.12
CA HIS A 11 0.22 19.67 -34.83
C HIS A 11 -0.33 20.25 -33.51
N ALA A 12 0.51 20.38 -32.49
CA ALA A 12 0.12 21.02 -31.23
C ALA A 12 -0.20 22.53 -31.43
N LEU A 13 0.44 23.19 -32.40
CA LEU A 13 0.19 24.59 -32.73
C LEU A 13 -1.15 24.82 -33.44
N GLU A 14 -1.63 23.87 -34.24
CA GLU A 14 -2.92 23.94 -34.97
C GLU A 14 -4.13 24.08 -34.03
N HIS A 15 -4.00 23.61 -32.79
CA HIS A 15 -5.05 23.60 -31.78
C HIS A 15 -4.97 24.77 -30.79
N LEU A 16 -4.01 25.69 -30.96
CA LEU A 16 -3.89 26.88 -30.13
C LEU A 16 -4.90 27.96 -30.57
N PRO A 17 -5.63 28.61 -29.63
CA PRO A 17 -6.56 29.69 -29.96
C PRO A 17 -5.88 30.83 -30.73
N GLU A 18 -6.54 31.34 -31.77
CA GLU A 18 -6.05 32.49 -32.54
C GLU A 18 -5.76 33.69 -31.62
N GLY A 19 -4.51 34.15 -31.61
CA GLY A 19 -4.06 35.33 -30.86
C GLY A 19 -3.32 35.05 -29.54
N ARG A 20 -3.18 33.79 -29.11
CA ARG A 20 -2.35 33.44 -27.94
C ARG A 20 -0.86 33.52 -28.30
N LYS A 21 -0.08 34.28 -27.52
CA LYS A 21 1.39 34.25 -27.60
C LYS A 21 1.92 32.95 -27.01
N LEU A 22 2.90 32.34 -27.66
CA LEU A 22 3.56 31.10 -27.27
C LEU A 22 4.97 31.40 -26.81
N ARG A 23 5.29 31.06 -25.55
CA ARG A 23 6.65 31.17 -25.03
C ARG A 23 7.30 29.79 -24.96
N VAL A 24 8.36 29.61 -25.74
CA VAL A 24 9.08 28.34 -25.87
C VAL A 24 10.45 28.44 -25.20
N LEU A 25 10.81 27.45 -24.40
CA LEU A 25 12.15 27.28 -23.84
C LEU A 25 12.80 26.01 -24.41
N GLU A 26 14.00 26.11 -24.95
CA GLU A 26 14.81 24.94 -25.31
C GLU A 26 16.01 24.84 -24.36
N ILE A 27 16.12 23.72 -23.65
CA ILE A 27 17.15 23.43 -22.64
C ILE A 27 18.26 22.61 -23.28
N GLY A 28 19.50 23.10 -23.19
CA GLY A 28 20.68 22.40 -23.72
C GLY A 28 20.62 22.18 -25.22
N ALA A 29 20.26 23.22 -25.97
CA ALA A 29 20.02 23.16 -27.40
C ALA A 29 21.28 22.85 -28.24
N GLY A 30 22.49 23.00 -27.67
CA GLY A 30 23.75 22.58 -28.27
C GLY A 30 24.01 23.24 -29.63
N THR A 31 24.18 22.42 -30.66
CA THR A 31 24.39 22.90 -32.04
C THR A 31 23.12 23.40 -32.73
N GLY A 32 21.97 23.44 -32.04
CA GLY A 32 20.69 23.89 -32.58
C GLY A 32 20.02 22.94 -33.57
N GLY A 33 20.34 21.64 -33.49
CA GLY A 33 19.79 20.65 -34.42
C GLY A 33 18.27 20.45 -34.31
N THR A 34 17.71 20.61 -33.11
CA THR A 34 16.25 20.59 -32.88
C THR A 34 15.66 21.98 -33.19
N THR A 35 16.33 23.04 -32.74
CA THR A 35 16.02 24.45 -33.04
C THR A 35 15.74 24.69 -34.52
N ALA A 36 16.65 24.27 -35.41
CA ALA A 36 16.53 24.52 -36.86
C ALA A 36 15.22 23.99 -37.46
N GLY A 37 14.78 22.80 -37.02
CA GLY A 37 13.53 22.22 -37.51
C GLY A 37 12.27 22.89 -36.93
N LEU A 38 12.36 23.43 -35.71
CA LEU A 38 11.24 24.05 -35.02
C LEU A 38 10.98 25.50 -35.46
N LEU A 39 12.03 26.28 -35.70
CA LEU A 39 11.89 27.68 -36.10
C LEU A 39 11.15 27.84 -37.44
N GLU A 40 11.19 26.83 -38.31
CA GLU A 40 10.45 26.82 -39.59
C GLU A 40 8.92 26.66 -39.42
N VAL A 41 8.45 26.06 -38.32
CA VAL A 41 7.01 25.76 -38.12
C VAL A 41 6.36 26.69 -37.08
N LEU A 42 7.16 27.44 -36.34
CA LEU A 42 6.67 28.35 -35.31
C LEU A 42 6.18 29.68 -35.92
N PRO A 43 4.98 30.16 -35.56
CA PRO A 43 4.43 31.41 -36.09
C PRO A 43 5.21 32.63 -35.54
N PRO A 44 5.96 33.38 -36.38
CA PRO A 44 6.91 34.41 -35.92
C PRO A 44 6.25 35.59 -35.18
N ASP A 45 5.01 35.89 -35.52
CA ASP A 45 4.23 37.03 -34.99
C ASP A 45 3.71 36.79 -33.56
N ARG A 46 3.71 35.53 -33.10
CA ARG A 46 3.18 35.15 -31.77
C ARG A 46 4.10 34.22 -30.98
N THR A 47 5.32 33.98 -31.42
CA THR A 47 6.28 33.12 -30.70
C THR A 47 7.34 33.97 -30.03
N GLU A 48 7.73 33.60 -28.81
CA GLU A 48 9.00 34.00 -28.20
C GLU A 48 9.77 32.70 -27.93
N TYR A 49 10.94 32.54 -28.53
CA TYR A 49 11.74 31.33 -28.41
C TYR A 49 13.01 31.63 -27.62
N VAL A 50 13.23 30.94 -26.51
CA VAL A 50 14.43 31.11 -25.68
C VAL A 50 15.33 29.89 -25.86
N PHE A 51 16.36 30.07 -26.67
CA PHE A 51 17.44 29.11 -26.87
C PHE A 51 18.39 29.17 -25.67
N THR A 52 18.64 28.03 -25.03
CA THR A 52 19.58 27.95 -23.91
C THR A 52 20.59 26.83 -24.02
N ASP A 53 21.79 27.10 -23.50
CA ASP A 53 22.85 26.11 -23.33
C ASP A 53 23.76 26.53 -22.16
N ILE A 54 24.44 25.56 -21.53
CA ILE A 54 25.43 25.82 -20.50
C ILE A 54 26.70 26.48 -21.08
N SER A 55 26.99 26.22 -22.35
CA SER A 55 28.16 26.75 -23.06
C SER A 55 27.83 28.08 -23.76
N PRO A 56 28.54 29.17 -23.41
CA PRO A 56 28.40 30.45 -24.13
C PRO A 56 28.75 30.37 -25.61
N ARG A 57 29.54 29.36 -26.03
CA ARG A 57 29.91 29.17 -27.44
C ARG A 57 28.71 28.74 -28.28
N PHE A 58 27.86 27.86 -27.76
CA PHE A 58 26.68 27.39 -28.47
C PHE A 58 25.64 28.49 -28.62
N THR A 59 25.41 29.29 -27.57
CA THR A 59 24.48 30.45 -27.66
C THR A 59 24.99 31.54 -28.59
N THR A 60 26.31 31.76 -28.69
CA THR A 60 26.90 32.69 -29.66
C THR A 60 26.77 32.17 -31.09
N SER A 61 27.12 30.90 -31.34
CA SER A 61 27.01 30.28 -32.66
C SER A 61 25.56 30.22 -33.15
N ALA A 62 24.61 29.89 -32.26
CA ALA A 62 23.19 29.86 -32.59
C ALA A 62 22.67 31.26 -32.95
N ARG A 63 23.18 32.31 -32.30
CA ARG A 63 22.83 33.70 -32.64
C ARG A 63 23.24 34.07 -34.06
N ASP A 64 24.42 33.66 -34.48
CA ASP A 64 24.88 33.90 -35.86
C ASP A 64 24.09 33.04 -36.86
N GLN A 65 23.81 31.78 -36.51
CA GLN A 65 23.13 30.82 -37.38
C GLN A 65 21.64 31.12 -37.58
N PHE A 66 20.93 31.56 -36.54
CA PHE A 66 19.48 31.82 -36.58
C PHE A 66 19.16 33.32 -36.48
N ALA A 67 20.10 34.18 -36.91
CA ALA A 67 19.97 35.64 -36.85
C ALA A 67 18.74 36.18 -37.60
N GLU A 68 18.23 35.45 -38.61
CA GLU A 68 17.04 35.81 -39.37
C GLU A 68 15.73 35.70 -38.56
N TYR A 69 15.73 34.92 -37.47
CA TYR A 69 14.56 34.70 -36.62
C TYR A 69 14.56 35.71 -35.46
N GLY A 70 14.00 36.90 -35.71
CA GLY A 70 13.97 38.01 -34.75
C GLY A 70 13.19 37.75 -33.45
N PHE A 71 12.49 36.62 -33.34
CA PHE A 71 11.77 36.20 -32.14
C PHE A 71 12.55 35.22 -31.24
N VAL A 72 13.81 34.91 -31.60
CA VAL A 72 14.69 34.03 -30.83
C VAL A 72 15.60 34.84 -29.89
N GLN A 73 15.60 34.46 -28.62
CA GLN A 73 16.49 34.97 -27.59
C GLN A 73 17.50 33.90 -27.19
N TYR A 74 18.72 34.30 -26.89
CA TYR A 74 19.82 33.40 -26.57
C TYR A 74 20.31 33.68 -25.15
N ARG A 75 20.20 32.70 -24.26
CA ARG A 75 20.55 32.83 -22.84
C ARG A 75 21.34 31.63 -22.35
N ILE A 76 22.18 31.84 -21.33
CA ILE A 76 22.87 30.74 -20.67
C ILE A 76 21.95 30.17 -19.59
N LEU A 77 21.82 28.85 -19.53
CA LEU A 77 21.09 28.14 -18.49
C LEU A 77 21.83 26.85 -18.12
N ASP A 78 22.14 26.71 -16.83
CA ASP A 78 22.54 25.45 -16.23
C ASP A 78 21.32 24.89 -15.48
N ILE A 79 20.69 23.85 -16.03
CA ILE A 79 19.45 23.29 -15.47
C ILE A 79 19.66 22.58 -14.12
N GLU A 80 20.90 22.27 -13.73
CA GLU A 80 21.19 21.67 -12.43
C GLU A 80 21.20 22.69 -11.28
N ARG A 81 21.26 23.97 -11.62
CA ARG A 81 21.21 25.09 -10.67
C ARG A 81 19.83 25.73 -10.70
N ASP A 82 19.43 26.35 -9.59
CA ASP A 82 18.14 27.05 -9.49
C ASP A 82 18.02 28.09 -10.64
N PRO A 83 17.02 27.95 -11.54
CA PRO A 83 16.84 28.89 -12.64
C PRO A 83 16.51 30.31 -12.18
N ALA A 84 15.85 30.47 -11.02
CA ALA A 84 15.54 31.79 -10.46
C ALA A 84 16.82 32.59 -10.18
N ALA A 85 17.81 31.93 -9.58
CA ALA A 85 19.12 32.53 -9.30
C ALA A 85 19.93 32.86 -10.57
N GLN A 86 19.56 32.28 -11.71
CA GLN A 86 20.18 32.52 -13.02
C GLN A 86 19.45 33.59 -13.85
N GLY A 87 18.53 34.33 -13.21
CA GLY A 87 17.79 35.42 -13.84
C GLY A 87 16.56 34.98 -14.63
N PHE A 88 16.08 33.74 -14.44
CA PHE A 88 14.77 33.31 -14.93
C PHE A 88 13.66 33.57 -13.89
N ALA A 89 13.98 34.23 -12.77
CA ALA A 89 13.00 34.73 -11.82
C ALA A 89 12.29 35.97 -12.36
N GLY A 90 10.97 35.90 -12.53
CA GLY A 90 10.14 37.03 -13.01
C GLY A 90 9.89 37.05 -14.51
N ASP A 91 10.48 36.12 -15.25
CA ASP A 91 10.08 35.77 -16.61
C ASP A 91 8.71 35.09 -16.57
N HIS A 92 7.75 35.49 -17.41
CA HIS A 92 6.49 34.77 -17.55
C HIS A 92 6.78 33.28 -17.85
N PRO A 93 6.13 32.32 -17.17
CA PRO A 93 6.49 30.92 -17.31
C PRO A 93 6.24 30.41 -18.73
N PHE A 94 7.01 29.41 -19.17
CA PHE A 94 7.01 28.92 -20.56
C PHE A 94 5.81 28.00 -20.84
N ASP A 95 5.14 28.19 -21.97
CA ASP A 95 4.01 27.35 -22.41
C ASP A 95 4.49 26.01 -23.00
N LEU A 96 5.69 25.99 -23.58
CA LEU A 96 6.35 24.81 -24.13
C LEU A 96 7.81 24.76 -23.67
N VAL A 97 8.22 23.65 -23.05
CA VAL A 97 9.62 23.40 -22.71
C VAL A 97 10.12 22.20 -23.50
N ILE A 98 11.29 22.32 -24.10
CA ILE A 98 11.91 21.29 -24.94
C ILE A 98 13.25 20.91 -24.31
N ALA A 99 13.47 19.62 -24.14
CA ALA A 99 14.74 19.06 -23.70
C ALA A 99 15.09 17.89 -24.61
N ALA A 100 16.20 17.98 -25.32
CA ALA A 100 16.61 16.97 -26.30
C ALA A 100 18.03 16.46 -26.00
N ASN A 101 18.13 15.21 -25.55
CA ASN A 101 19.37 14.53 -25.19
C ASN A 101 20.22 15.34 -24.20
N VAL A 102 19.57 15.86 -23.15
CA VAL A 102 20.19 16.80 -22.21
C VAL A 102 20.02 16.36 -20.76
N LEU A 103 18.82 15.90 -20.38
CA LEU A 103 18.51 15.65 -18.97
C LEU A 103 19.21 14.38 -18.48
N HIS A 104 19.37 13.38 -19.35
CA HIS A 104 20.13 12.16 -19.01
C HIS A 104 21.58 12.42 -18.61
N ALA A 105 22.18 13.54 -19.06
CA ALA A 105 23.55 13.91 -18.77
C ALA A 105 23.71 14.70 -17.46
N THR A 106 22.59 14.98 -16.77
CA THR A 106 22.62 15.72 -15.51
C THR A 106 22.98 14.83 -14.32
N GLU A 107 23.53 15.40 -13.25
CA GLU A 107 23.92 14.67 -12.04
C GLU A 107 22.72 14.04 -11.31
N ASP A 108 21.58 14.73 -11.27
CA ASP A 108 20.36 14.35 -10.53
C ASP A 108 19.10 14.70 -11.33
N LEU A 109 18.40 13.68 -11.82
CA LEU A 109 17.21 13.85 -12.67
C LEU A 109 16.05 14.54 -11.95
N ARG A 110 15.80 14.20 -10.68
CA ARG A 110 14.70 14.79 -9.89
C ARG A 110 14.94 16.28 -9.66
N ARG A 111 16.20 16.68 -9.43
CA ARG A 111 16.57 18.09 -9.29
C ARG A 111 16.37 18.84 -10.59
N SER A 112 16.94 18.34 -11.68
CA SER A 112 16.81 18.96 -13.01
C SER A 112 15.33 19.10 -13.41
N LEU A 113 14.52 18.06 -13.22
CA LEU A 113 13.10 18.10 -13.56
C LEU A 113 12.27 19.02 -12.67
N ARG A 114 12.63 19.21 -11.39
CA ARG A 114 12.01 20.24 -10.54
C ARG A 114 12.30 21.65 -11.07
N HIS A 115 13.53 21.90 -11.53
CA HIS A 115 13.88 23.18 -12.16
C HIS A 115 13.18 23.37 -13.50
N VAL A 116 13.03 22.31 -14.31
CA VAL A 116 12.19 22.34 -15.52
C VAL A 116 10.75 22.69 -15.16
N ARG A 117 10.19 22.08 -14.11
CA ARG A 117 8.83 22.37 -13.63
C ARG A 117 8.67 23.81 -13.15
N GLN A 118 9.70 24.39 -12.52
CA GLN A 118 9.71 25.79 -12.08
C GLN A 118 9.66 26.78 -13.26
N LEU A 119 10.24 26.43 -14.40
CA LEU A 119 10.25 27.24 -15.62
C LEU A 119 8.93 27.11 -16.42
N ALA A 120 8.24 25.97 -16.29
CA ALA A 120 7.02 25.66 -17.04
C ALA A 120 5.75 26.30 -16.44
N ALA A 121 4.88 26.83 -17.30
CA ALA A 121 3.57 27.34 -16.90
C ALA A 121 2.65 26.20 -16.42
N ALA A 122 1.60 26.54 -15.69
CA ALA A 122 0.55 25.58 -15.37
C ALA A 122 -0.08 25.04 -16.67
N GLY A 123 -0.15 23.72 -16.81
CA GLY A 123 -0.64 23.08 -18.04
C GLY A 123 0.32 23.11 -19.22
N ALA A 124 1.54 23.66 -19.07
CA ALA A 124 2.53 23.71 -20.14
C ALA A 124 2.96 22.32 -20.59
N THR A 125 3.30 22.19 -21.87
CA THR A 125 3.82 20.93 -22.42
C THR A 125 5.33 20.88 -22.24
N LEU A 126 5.84 19.77 -21.71
CA LEU A 126 7.23 19.37 -21.77
C LEU A 126 7.39 18.34 -22.89
N LEU A 127 8.22 18.66 -23.87
CA LEU A 127 8.64 17.75 -24.94
C LEU A 127 10.05 17.25 -24.62
N LEU A 128 10.16 15.96 -24.36
CA LEU A 128 11.41 15.31 -23.98
C LEU A 128 11.83 14.33 -25.07
N LEU A 129 12.99 14.57 -25.67
CA LEU A 129 13.63 13.64 -26.60
C LEU A 129 14.86 13.05 -25.93
N GLU A 130 14.83 11.77 -25.57
CA GLU A 130 15.92 11.14 -24.82
C GLU A 130 16.28 9.74 -25.36
N GLY A 131 17.54 9.36 -25.14
CA GLY A 131 17.96 7.97 -25.26
C GLY A 131 17.35 7.12 -24.15
N THR A 132 16.84 5.94 -24.48
CA THR A 132 16.03 5.11 -23.56
C THR A 132 16.62 3.74 -23.25
N GLY A 133 17.88 3.53 -23.61
CA GLY A 133 18.63 2.35 -23.20
C GLY A 133 20.06 2.35 -23.75
N PRO A 134 20.93 1.44 -23.29
CA PRO A 134 22.33 1.42 -23.67
C PRO A 134 22.54 1.26 -25.19
N ILE A 135 23.48 1.97 -25.78
CA ILE A 135 23.83 1.85 -27.20
C ILE A 135 25.35 1.82 -27.31
N ARG A 136 25.89 0.68 -27.78
CA ARG A 136 27.35 0.45 -27.81
C ARG A 136 28.13 1.50 -28.60
N SER A 137 27.56 2.06 -29.66
CA SER A 137 28.20 3.15 -30.42
C SER A 137 28.25 4.47 -29.64
N VAL A 138 27.26 4.73 -28.78
CA VAL A 138 27.25 5.87 -27.86
C VAL A 138 28.27 5.66 -26.75
N ASP A 139 28.39 4.45 -26.21
CA ASP A 139 29.44 4.12 -25.22
C ASP A 139 30.85 4.36 -25.76
N LEU A 140 31.11 3.98 -27.02
CA LEU A 140 32.41 4.15 -27.66
C LEU A 140 32.76 5.60 -27.99
N THR A 141 31.78 6.51 -27.99
CA THR A 141 31.98 7.93 -28.36
C THR A 141 31.83 8.84 -27.14
N PHE A 142 30.70 8.79 -26.46
CA PHE A 142 30.37 9.58 -25.28
C PHE A 142 30.76 8.91 -23.96
N GLY A 143 30.74 7.58 -23.90
CA GLY A 143 31.13 6.83 -22.69
C GLY A 143 32.60 6.98 -22.29
N LEU A 144 33.43 7.60 -23.12
CA LEU A 144 34.81 7.99 -22.78
C LEU A 144 34.91 9.38 -22.14
N THR A 145 33.79 10.12 -22.05
CA THR A 145 33.74 11.45 -21.44
C THR A 145 33.34 11.36 -19.97
N GLU A 146 33.96 12.17 -19.12
CA GLU A 146 33.66 12.21 -17.68
C GLU A 146 32.19 12.61 -17.41
N GLY A 147 31.64 13.50 -18.25
CA GLY A 147 30.25 13.95 -18.14
C GLY A 147 29.21 12.86 -18.37
N TRP A 148 29.51 11.83 -19.16
CA TRP A 148 28.57 10.73 -19.43
C TRP A 148 28.22 9.94 -18.17
N TRP A 149 29.17 9.77 -17.25
CA TRP A 149 29.02 8.96 -16.04
C TRP A 149 28.78 9.78 -14.77
N ARG A 150 28.39 11.06 -14.90
CA ARG A 150 28.30 12.01 -13.77
C ARG A 150 27.08 11.81 -12.87
N PHE A 151 26.16 10.91 -13.20
CA PHE A 151 24.93 10.71 -12.43
C PHE A 151 25.20 10.18 -11.01
N ALA A 152 24.50 10.72 -10.01
CA ALA A 152 24.62 10.35 -8.60
C ALA A 152 23.31 9.78 -8.00
N ASP A 153 22.19 9.87 -8.72
CA ASP A 153 20.86 9.37 -8.34
C ASP A 153 20.69 7.86 -8.61
N GLN A 154 21.48 7.05 -7.91
CA GLN A 154 21.54 5.59 -8.09
C GLN A 154 20.21 4.86 -7.87
N GLU A 155 19.24 5.49 -7.19
CA GLU A 155 17.87 5.00 -7.05
C GLU A 155 17.08 4.97 -8.37
N ILE A 156 17.45 5.83 -9.32
CA ILE A 156 16.82 5.97 -10.65
C ILE A 156 17.75 5.39 -11.71
N ARG A 157 19.02 5.81 -11.68
CA ARG A 157 20.06 5.37 -12.62
C ARG A 157 21.03 4.46 -11.88
N SER A 158 20.69 3.18 -11.80
CA SER A 158 21.45 2.21 -10.99
C SER A 158 22.87 1.92 -11.51
N ALA A 159 23.06 1.91 -12.83
CA ALA A 159 24.34 1.56 -13.45
C ALA A 159 24.62 2.25 -14.80
N TYR A 160 23.67 3.03 -15.33
CA TYR A 160 23.78 3.60 -16.67
C TYR A 160 23.03 4.94 -16.78
N PRO A 161 23.50 5.91 -17.61
CA PRO A 161 22.91 7.26 -17.67
C PRO A 161 21.51 7.33 -18.30
N LEU A 162 21.21 6.40 -19.22
CA LEU A 162 19.93 6.32 -19.92
C LEU A 162 18.98 5.36 -19.20
N ILE A 163 17.71 5.78 -19.07
CA ILE A 163 16.63 5.01 -18.44
C ILE A 163 15.52 4.72 -19.45
N SER A 164 14.74 3.68 -19.21
CA SER A 164 13.64 3.26 -20.07
C SER A 164 12.52 4.31 -20.15
N PRO A 165 11.63 4.27 -21.15
CA PRO A 165 10.50 5.20 -21.24
C PRO A 165 9.57 5.13 -20.02
N ALA A 166 9.40 3.94 -19.43
CA ALA A 166 8.59 3.74 -18.23
C ALA A 166 9.22 4.40 -16.99
N GLU A 167 10.54 4.31 -16.85
CA GLU A 167 11.28 4.99 -15.78
C GLU A 167 11.24 6.52 -15.98
N TRP A 168 11.36 7.01 -17.21
CA TRP A 168 11.15 8.43 -17.51
C TRP A 168 9.75 8.91 -17.12
N ALA A 169 8.70 8.19 -17.50
CA ALA A 169 7.32 8.53 -17.12
C ALA A 169 7.13 8.60 -15.61
N LEU A 170 7.75 7.67 -14.86
CA LEU A 170 7.71 7.64 -13.41
C LEU A 170 8.43 8.84 -12.77
N VAL A 171 9.62 9.19 -13.25
CA VAL A 171 10.38 10.33 -12.70
C VAL A 171 9.73 11.67 -13.09
N LEU A 172 9.14 11.77 -14.28
CA LEU A 172 8.33 12.93 -14.70
C LEU A 172 7.09 13.11 -13.81
N ALA A 173 6.38 12.01 -13.51
CA ALA A 173 5.24 12.01 -12.60
C ALA A 173 5.62 12.49 -11.19
N GLN A 174 6.73 11.98 -10.64
CA GLN A 174 7.28 12.40 -9.35
C GLN A 174 7.70 13.88 -9.33
N SER A 175 8.01 14.46 -10.49
CA SER A 175 8.51 15.83 -10.63
C SER A 175 7.42 16.84 -10.98
N GLY A 176 6.15 16.45 -10.92
CA GLY A 176 5.01 17.36 -11.12
C GLY A 176 4.51 17.49 -12.56
N PHE A 177 4.76 16.47 -13.40
CA PHE A 177 4.19 16.33 -14.74
C PHE A 177 3.15 15.21 -14.76
N ARG A 178 2.14 15.31 -15.64
CA ARG A 178 1.09 14.31 -15.88
C ARG A 178 1.06 13.91 -17.35
N ASP A 179 0.31 12.87 -17.68
CA ASP A 179 0.11 12.40 -19.06
C ASP A 179 1.45 12.10 -19.79
N ALA A 180 2.45 11.58 -19.06
CA ALA A 180 3.77 11.30 -19.60
C ALA A 180 3.73 10.03 -20.47
N GLU A 181 3.52 10.18 -21.77
CA GLU A 181 3.39 9.07 -22.71
C GLU A 181 4.50 9.10 -23.78
N PRO A 182 5.17 7.96 -24.06
CA PRO A 182 6.07 7.86 -25.20
C PRO A 182 5.26 7.78 -26.50
N LEU A 183 5.62 8.59 -27.49
CA LEU A 183 5.00 8.54 -28.81
C LEU A 183 5.39 7.23 -29.51
N ALA A 184 4.38 6.45 -29.93
CA ALA A 184 4.58 5.21 -30.68
C ALA A 184 5.07 5.54 -32.10
N LEU A 185 6.32 5.19 -32.41
CA LEU A 185 6.89 5.33 -33.74
C LEU A 185 6.83 3.99 -34.47
N SER A 186 5.74 3.75 -35.20
CA SER A 186 5.56 2.55 -36.02
C SER A 186 6.59 2.54 -37.17
N GLY A 187 7.32 1.44 -37.35
CA GLY A 187 7.93 1.08 -38.64
C GLY A 187 9.37 1.51 -38.95
N ARG A 188 10.27 1.80 -37.99
CA ARG A 188 11.69 2.07 -38.31
C ARG A 188 12.71 1.20 -37.53
N SER A 189 13.79 0.85 -38.22
CA SER A 189 14.91 -0.05 -37.87
C SER A 189 15.39 -0.05 -36.40
N ASP A 190 15.79 -1.24 -35.91
CA ASP A 190 16.29 -1.61 -34.57
C ASP A 190 17.34 -0.68 -33.90
N VAL A 191 18.01 0.19 -34.66
CA VAL A 191 18.98 1.16 -34.11
C VAL A 191 18.31 2.44 -33.58
N LEU A 192 17.13 2.80 -34.11
CA LEU A 192 16.30 3.92 -33.63
C LEU A 192 15.30 3.51 -32.54
N ALA A 193 15.18 2.20 -32.24
CA ALA A 193 14.28 1.66 -31.23
C ALA A 193 14.65 2.00 -29.76
N ARG A 194 15.70 2.80 -29.54
CA ARG A 194 16.21 3.20 -28.21
C ARG A 194 16.30 4.72 -28.01
N GLN A 195 15.51 5.48 -28.76
CA GLN A 195 15.23 6.89 -28.48
C GLN A 195 13.71 7.07 -28.41
N ALA A 196 13.24 7.87 -27.46
CA ALA A 196 11.82 8.18 -27.32
C ALA A 196 11.60 9.69 -27.35
N VAL A 197 10.53 10.10 -28.03
CA VAL A 197 9.91 11.41 -27.82
C VAL A 197 8.76 11.20 -26.86
N MET A 198 8.80 11.91 -25.74
CA MET A 198 7.79 11.86 -24.69
C MET A 198 7.16 13.24 -24.55
N LEU A 199 5.84 13.27 -24.44
CA LEU A 199 5.10 14.47 -24.09
C LEU A 199 4.62 14.32 -22.66
N ALA A 200 4.76 15.37 -21.86
CA ALA A 200 4.20 15.43 -20.52
C ALA A 200 3.62 16.82 -20.26
N ARG A 201 2.57 16.92 -19.45
CA ARG A 201 1.95 18.20 -19.09
C ARG A 201 2.32 18.61 -17.68
N ALA A 202 2.81 19.82 -17.50
CA ALA A 202 3.02 20.40 -16.18
C ALA A 202 1.67 20.42 -15.44
N ALA A 203 1.58 19.74 -14.30
CA ALA A 203 0.33 19.66 -13.55
C ALA A 203 -0.17 21.06 -13.21
N GLU A 204 -1.43 21.36 -13.53
CA GLU A 204 -2.07 22.59 -13.08
C GLU A 204 -2.13 22.59 -11.55
N PRO A 205 -1.89 23.73 -10.88
CA PRO A 205 -2.27 23.86 -9.48
C PRO A 205 -3.79 23.63 -9.44
N ASP A 206 -4.23 22.62 -8.71
CA ASP A 206 -5.65 22.26 -8.58
C ASP A 206 -6.38 23.43 -7.89
N THR A 207 -6.90 24.37 -8.67
CA THR A 207 -7.66 25.54 -8.18
C THR A 207 -9.16 25.28 -8.12
N THR A 208 -9.63 24.12 -8.57
CA THR A 208 -11.07 23.76 -8.60
C THR A 208 -11.50 22.81 -7.48
N ARG A 209 -10.56 22.28 -6.70
CA ARG A 209 -10.83 21.80 -5.34
C ARG A 209 -9.94 22.57 -4.37
N GLN A 210 -10.46 23.66 -3.80
CA GLN A 210 -9.93 24.16 -2.52
C GLN A 210 -10.19 23.09 -1.46
N ILE A 211 -9.33 22.08 -1.39
CA ILE A 211 -9.19 21.27 -0.18
C ILE A 211 -8.61 22.24 0.85
N PRO A 212 -9.32 22.58 1.94
CA PRO A 212 -8.74 23.42 2.99
C PRO A 212 -7.42 22.79 3.45
N PRO A 213 -6.41 23.59 3.86
CA PRO A 213 -5.14 23.06 4.34
C PRO A 213 -5.40 21.98 5.38
N ARG A 214 -4.94 20.75 5.09
CA ARG A 214 -5.28 19.55 5.85
C ARG A 214 -4.83 19.73 7.30
N HIS A 215 -5.72 19.47 8.25
CA HIS A 215 -5.35 19.53 9.66
C HIS A 215 -4.78 18.17 10.08
N TRP A 216 -3.61 18.16 10.73
CA TRP A 216 -3.01 16.92 11.21
C TRP A 216 -3.41 16.66 12.66
N LEU A 217 -4.06 15.54 12.90
CA LEU A 217 -4.27 15.00 14.23
C LEU A 217 -3.13 14.03 14.56
N ILE A 218 -2.15 14.50 15.33
CA ILE A 218 -0.94 13.73 15.62
C ILE A 218 -1.10 13.12 17.02
N LEU A 219 -1.33 11.81 17.09
CA LEU A 219 -1.24 11.05 18.33
C LEU A 219 0.24 10.90 18.67
N ALA A 220 0.79 11.92 19.33
CA ALA A 220 2.22 12.18 19.45
C ALA A 220 2.91 11.27 20.47
N ASP A 221 4.10 10.79 20.10
CA ASP A 221 5.03 10.09 20.98
C ASP A 221 5.71 11.04 21.98
N ARG A 222 6.21 10.47 23.07
CA ARG A 222 6.98 11.19 24.09
C ARG A 222 8.45 11.41 23.69
N GLY A 223 8.96 10.67 22.71
CA GLY A 223 10.28 10.91 22.08
C GLY A 223 10.33 12.24 21.31
N GLY A 224 9.16 12.75 20.96
CA GLY A 224 8.90 14.05 20.36
C GLY A 224 9.05 14.08 18.84
N ILE A 225 9.02 12.95 18.13
CA ILE A 225 8.93 12.93 16.66
C ILE A 225 7.68 13.69 16.20
N GLY A 226 6.54 13.44 16.85
CA GLY A 226 5.28 14.13 16.57
C GLY A 226 5.34 15.64 16.77
N ALA A 227 6.10 16.11 17.77
CA ALA A 227 6.32 17.54 18.00
C ALA A 227 7.13 18.20 16.88
N ARG A 228 8.19 17.52 16.37
CA ARG A 228 8.96 18.02 15.20
C ARG A 228 8.09 18.07 13.94
N LEU A 229 7.25 17.05 13.72
CA LEU A 229 6.29 17.03 12.62
C LEU A 229 5.31 18.20 12.69
N ALA A 230 4.69 18.45 13.85
CA ALA A 230 3.78 19.59 14.02
C ALA A 230 4.48 20.93 13.77
N PHE A 231 5.71 21.10 14.27
CA PHE A 231 6.50 22.31 14.03
C PHE A 231 6.74 22.55 12.53
N ARG A 232 7.13 21.51 11.78
CA ARG A 232 7.35 21.58 10.33
C ARG A 232 6.06 21.85 9.56
N HIS A 233 4.98 21.21 9.96
CA HIS A 233 3.66 21.44 9.38
C HIS A 233 3.23 22.90 9.56
N GLY A 234 3.40 23.46 10.77
CA GLY A 234 3.15 24.87 11.07
C GLY A 234 4.03 25.82 10.26
N ALA A 235 5.33 25.51 10.11
CA ALA A 235 6.25 26.31 9.30
C ALA A 235 5.87 26.37 7.81
N ARG A 236 5.06 25.42 7.32
CA ARG A 236 4.50 25.37 5.96
C ARG A 236 3.07 25.92 5.88
N GLY A 237 2.55 26.53 6.94
CA GLY A 237 1.20 27.10 7.00
C GLY A 237 0.10 26.07 7.34
N GLY A 238 0.47 24.84 7.68
CA GLY A 238 -0.43 23.80 8.15
C GLY A 238 -0.86 24.01 9.61
N THR A 239 -1.90 23.29 10.04
CA THR A 239 -2.35 23.28 11.44
C THR A 239 -2.38 21.86 11.98
N SER A 240 -1.95 21.68 13.23
CA SER A 240 -1.88 20.37 13.88
C SER A 240 -2.45 20.41 15.29
N THR A 241 -3.03 19.31 15.72
CA THR A 241 -3.39 19.03 17.12
C THR A 241 -2.53 17.86 17.60
N LEU A 242 -1.76 18.06 18.66
CA LEU A 242 -0.97 17.04 19.32
C LEU A 242 -1.82 16.37 20.41
N VAL A 243 -1.92 15.05 20.35
CA VAL A 243 -2.69 14.23 21.29
C VAL A 243 -1.73 13.28 22.00
N TYR A 244 -1.58 13.42 23.31
CA TYR A 244 -0.71 12.57 24.13
C TYR A 244 -1.52 11.56 24.94
N PRO A 245 -0.95 10.38 25.27
CA PRO A 245 -1.62 9.43 26.15
C PRO A 245 -1.73 10.00 27.57
N GLY A 246 -2.93 9.95 28.14
CA GLY A 246 -3.24 10.39 29.51
C GLY A 246 -4.26 9.47 30.20
N GLU A 247 -4.74 9.88 31.37
CA GLU A 247 -5.73 9.07 32.13
C GLU A 247 -7.17 9.33 31.69
N ARG A 248 -7.45 10.48 31.08
CA ARG A 248 -8.78 10.93 30.63
C ARG A 248 -8.63 12.07 29.62
N PHE A 249 -9.70 12.38 28.91
CA PHE A 249 -9.76 13.57 28.04
C PHE A 249 -9.52 14.87 28.82
N GLU A 250 -8.53 15.64 28.38
CA GLU A 250 -8.15 16.94 28.93
C GLU A 250 -7.55 17.81 27.80
N SER A 251 -8.08 19.03 27.61
CA SER A 251 -7.45 20.04 26.74
C SER A 251 -6.38 20.76 27.56
N VAL A 252 -5.12 20.60 27.18
CA VAL A 252 -3.99 21.26 27.86
C VAL A 252 -3.90 22.71 27.38
N ASP A 253 -4.00 22.91 26.07
CA ASP A 253 -4.06 24.21 25.41
C ASP A 253 -4.86 24.09 24.09
N ALA A 254 -4.78 25.09 23.21
CA ALA A 254 -5.53 25.14 21.96
C ALA A 254 -5.09 24.10 20.91
N GLN A 255 -3.88 23.56 21.01
CA GLN A 255 -3.31 22.59 20.06
C GLN A 255 -2.86 21.29 20.73
N THR A 256 -2.93 21.18 22.06
CA THR A 256 -2.49 20.01 22.82
C THR A 256 -3.62 19.41 23.64
N VAL A 257 -3.84 18.11 23.45
CA VAL A 257 -4.85 17.31 24.16
C VAL A 257 -4.20 16.09 24.81
N ARG A 258 -4.74 15.65 25.94
CA ARG A 258 -4.43 14.35 26.55
C ARG A 258 -5.69 13.52 26.60
N LEU A 259 -5.59 12.20 26.34
CA LEU A 259 -6.75 11.31 26.46
C LEU A 259 -6.37 9.86 26.79
N ALA A 260 -7.33 9.10 27.33
CA ALA A 260 -7.14 7.69 27.63
C ALA A 260 -7.11 6.83 26.36
N PRO A 261 -6.03 6.07 26.09
CA PRO A 261 -5.88 5.31 24.85
C PRO A 261 -6.90 4.20 24.64
N ASP A 262 -7.48 3.68 25.70
CA ASP A 262 -8.40 2.54 25.72
C ASP A 262 -9.87 2.96 25.89
N ARG A 263 -10.18 4.26 25.79
CA ARG A 263 -11.54 4.79 25.97
C ARG A 263 -12.06 5.47 24.72
N PRO A 264 -12.92 4.79 23.93
CA PRO A 264 -13.59 5.39 22.78
C PRO A 264 -14.30 6.71 23.11
N ALA A 265 -14.89 6.83 24.30
CA ALA A 265 -15.57 8.05 24.74
C ALA A 265 -14.67 9.30 24.74
N ASP A 266 -13.37 9.15 25.04
CA ASP A 266 -12.46 10.29 25.07
C ASP A 266 -12.07 10.74 23.66
N PHE A 267 -11.87 9.79 22.73
CA PHE A 267 -11.72 10.10 21.30
C PHE A 267 -12.94 10.82 20.73
N ARG A 268 -14.16 10.41 21.12
CA ARG A 268 -15.38 11.11 20.69
C ARG A 268 -15.47 12.54 21.22
N ARG A 269 -14.97 12.81 22.43
CA ARG A 269 -14.87 14.17 22.98
C ARG A 269 -13.88 15.02 22.19
N LEU A 270 -12.73 14.45 21.83
CA LEU A 270 -11.76 15.08 20.93
C LEU A 270 -12.42 15.45 19.60
N PHE A 271 -13.06 14.50 18.92
CA PHE A 271 -13.71 14.75 17.62
C PHE A 271 -14.85 15.74 17.69
N ALA A 272 -15.59 15.78 18.81
CA ALA A 272 -16.63 16.78 19.02
C ALA A 272 -16.07 18.21 19.18
N ALA A 273 -14.83 18.37 19.61
CA ALA A 273 -14.15 19.66 19.74
C ALA A 273 -13.45 20.12 18.44
N LEU A 274 -13.33 19.23 17.44
CA LEU A 274 -12.70 19.52 16.16
C LEU A 274 -13.68 20.19 15.18
N ASP A 275 -13.14 21.06 14.32
CA ASP A 275 -13.87 21.75 13.25
C ASP A 275 -14.26 20.76 12.14
N ARG A 276 -15.56 20.51 11.97
CA ARG A 276 -16.08 19.53 11.02
C ARG A 276 -16.03 19.98 9.57
N ALA A 277 -15.79 21.27 9.30
CA ALA A 277 -15.61 21.77 7.95
C ALA A 277 -14.23 21.42 7.37
N ARG A 278 -13.30 20.93 8.20
CA ARG A 278 -11.93 20.57 7.81
C ARG A 278 -11.80 19.08 7.56
N SER A 279 -10.90 18.71 6.67
CA SER A 279 -10.41 17.35 6.50
C SER A 279 -9.21 17.07 7.40
N TYR A 280 -9.14 15.85 7.92
CA TYR A 280 -8.12 15.43 8.87
C TYR A 280 -7.22 14.32 8.32
N GLU A 281 -5.92 14.43 8.57
CA GLU A 281 -5.00 13.30 8.50
C GLU A 281 -4.58 12.90 9.91
N ILE A 282 -4.60 11.60 10.19
CA ILE A 282 -4.23 11.06 11.49
C ILE A 282 -2.84 10.49 11.40
N VAL A 283 -1.94 10.93 12.28
CA VAL A 283 -0.58 10.38 12.40
C VAL A 283 -0.45 9.73 13.77
N HIS A 284 -0.41 8.40 13.81
CA HIS A 284 -0.40 7.61 15.04
C HIS A 284 1.02 7.19 15.41
N LEU A 285 1.58 7.86 16.42
CA LEU A 285 2.96 7.69 16.90
C LEU A 285 3.04 7.07 18.31
N TRP A 286 1.91 6.81 18.97
CA TRP A 286 1.94 6.25 20.34
C TRP A 286 2.62 4.88 20.44
N ASN A 287 2.76 4.16 19.33
CA ASN A 287 3.51 2.89 19.31
C ASN A 287 4.99 3.09 19.60
N LEU A 288 5.53 4.29 19.35
CA LEU A 288 6.93 4.60 19.59
C LEU A 288 7.25 4.72 21.10
N ASP A 289 6.22 4.87 21.93
CA ASP A 289 6.35 4.87 23.40
C ASP A 289 6.33 3.45 24.00
N GLU A 290 6.15 2.42 23.17
CA GLU A 290 6.25 1.01 23.59
C GLU A 290 7.69 0.68 24.03
N PRO A 291 7.88 -0.07 25.13
CA PRO A 291 9.21 -0.34 25.66
C PRO A 291 10.05 -1.18 24.69
N ALA A 292 11.32 -0.82 24.54
CA ALA A 292 12.32 -1.65 23.89
C ALA A 292 12.53 -2.95 24.69
N ILE A 293 12.80 -4.04 23.98
CA ILE A 293 12.83 -5.38 24.59
C ILE A 293 14.08 -5.68 25.43
N GLU A 294 15.15 -4.90 25.28
CA GLU A 294 16.40 -5.10 26.02
C GLU A 294 16.27 -4.58 27.47
N GLY A 295 16.16 -5.48 28.45
CA GLY A 295 16.57 -5.21 29.83
C GLY A 295 15.54 -5.34 30.98
N THR A 296 14.23 -5.53 30.76
CA THR A 296 13.26 -5.73 31.87
C THR A 296 12.11 -6.68 31.54
N MET A 297 11.38 -7.15 32.57
CA MET A 297 10.34 -8.21 32.57
C MET A 297 9.26 -8.08 31.48
N LEU A 298 9.57 -8.55 30.27
CA LEU A 298 8.70 -8.40 29.10
C LEU A 298 7.46 -9.32 29.07
N GLY A 299 7.26 -10.15 30.10
CA GLY A 299 5.99 -10.87 30.27
C GLY A 299 4.81 -9.91 30.47
N GLN A 300 5.05 -8.77 31.14
CA GLN A 300 4.09 -7.68 31.25
C GLN A 300 4.03 -6.86 29.96
N ALA A 301 5.16 -6.56 29.31
CA ALA A 301 5.19 -5.71 28.12
C ALA A 301 4.60 -6.31 26.83
N VAL A 302 4.21 -7.60 26.76
CA VAL A 302 3.36 -8.09 25.66
C VAL A 302 1.86 -7.92 25.96
N GLU A 303 1.47 -7.90 27.24
CA GLU A 303 0.10 -7.66 27.70
C GLU A 303 -0.19 -6.16 27.84
N GLU A 304 0.79 -5.40 28.34
CA GLU A 304 0.82 -3.94 28.46
C GLU A 304 1.23 -3.27 27.15
N GLY A 305 2.16 -3.86 26.39
CA GLY A 305 2.67 -3.31 25.13
C GLY A 305 1.85 -3.67 23.90
N ALA A 306 0.55 -3.49 24.07
CA ALA A 306 -0.41 -3.44 22.99
C ALA A 306 -1.12 -2.08 22.98
N LEU A 307 -0.45 -1.03 23.47
CA LEU A 307 -0.95 0.35 23.46
C LEU A 307 -1.37 0.74 22.05
N GLY A 308 -0.58 0.36 21.05
CA GLY A 308 -0.91 0.52 19.64
C GLY A 308 -2.23 -0.12 19.25
N CYS A 309 -2.37 -1.42 19.52
CA CYS A 309 -3.59 -2.15 19.21
C CYS A 309 -4.82 -1.60 19.97
N ARG A 310 -4.68 -1.27 21.25
CA ARG A 310 -5.75 -0.69 22.09
C ARG A 310 -6.23 0.66 21.56
N SER A 311 -5.28 1.52 21.24
CA SER A 311 -5.56 2.89 20.80
C SER A 311 -6.13 2.92 19.39
N ILE A 312 -5.66 2.08 18.47
CA ILE A 312 -6.26 1.95 17.14
C ILE A 312 -7.65 1.34 17.20
N LEU A 313 -7.87 0.32 18.05
CA LEU A 313 -9.21 -0.22 18.27
C LEU A 313 -10.18 0.88 18.74
N SER A 314 -9.78 1.65 19.75
CA SER A 314 -10.58 2.75 20.29
C SER A 314 -10.79 3.88 19.27
N LEU A 315 -9.76 4.21 18.49
CA LEU A 315 -9.81 5.22 17.43
C LEU A 315 -10.82 4.82 16.35
N VAL A 316 -10.72 3.60 15.81
CA VAL A 316 -11.62 3.09 14.78
C VAL A 316 -13.06 3.04 15.29
N GLN A 317 -13.27 2.54 16.51
CA GLN A 317 -14.59 2.56 17.15
C GLN A 317 -15.16 3.97 17.24
N SER A 318 -14.35 4.96 17.60
CA SER A 318 -14.82 6.34 17.72
C SER A 318 -15.04 7.06 16.40
N LEU A 319 -14.31 6.69 15.34
CA LEU A 319 -14.55 7.21 13.99
C LEU A 319 -15.81 6.60 13.34
N THR A 320 -16.25 5.43 13.82
CA THR A 320 -17.37 4.68 13.24
C THR A 320 -18.64 4.71 14.11
N ASP A 321 -18.52 5.00 15.40
CA ASP A 321 -19.64 5.14 16.35
C ASP A 321 -20.01 6.60 16.60
N GLY A 322 -21.09 7.05 15.97
CA GLY A 322 -21.85 8.22 16.39
C GLY A 322 -22.21 9.20 15.27
N PRO A 323 -23.08 10.19 15.55
CA PRO A 323 -23.53 11.20 14.59
C PRO A 323 -22.46 12.27 14.26
N ALA A 324 -21.23 12.07 14.71
CA ALA A 324 -20.11 13.01 14.56
C ALA A 324 -19.10 12.45 13.56
N PHE A 325 -19.48 12.41 12.29
CA PHE A 325 -18.58 12.07 11.19
C PHE A 325 -17.39 13.04 11.19
N LEU A 326 -16.18 12.50 11.35
CA LEU A 326 -14.94 13.24 11.12
C LEU A 326 -14.43 12.85 9.73
N PRO A 327 -14.28 13.81 8.80
CA PRO A 327 -13.80 13.53 7.45
C PRO A 327 -12.29 13.23 7.48
N VAL A 328 -11.94 11.99 7.79
CA VAL A 328 -10.57 11.48 7.79
C VAL A 328 -10.18 11.09 6.36
N CYS A 329 -9.09 11.64 5.88
CA CYS A 329 -8.57 11.33 4.53
C CYS A 329 -7.49 10.25 4.55
N LYS A 330 -6.70 10.16 5.62
CA LYS A 330 -5.58 9.23 5.70
C LYS A 330 -5.21 8.96 7.16
N THR A 331 -4.83 7.72 7.44
CA THR A 331 -4.34 7.29 8.76
C THR A 331 -2.96 6.66 8.62
N TRP A 332 -1.96 7.28 9.22
CA TRP A 332 -0.58 6.80 9.24
C TRP A 332 -0.31 6.07 10.55
N LEU A 333 0.01 4.78 10.47
CA LEU A 333 0.33 3.91 11.59
C LEU A 333 1.85 3.77 11.65
N VAL A 334 2.47 4.40 12.65
CA VAL A 334 3.93 4.50 12.71
C VAL A 334 4.49 3.58 13.79
N THR A 335 5.48 2.77 13.42
CA THR A 335 6.27 1.93 14.31
C THR A 335 7.76 2.23 14.12
N GLN A 336 8.63 1.60 14.92
CA GLN A 336 10.09 1.68 14.74
C GLN A 336 10.74 0.30 14.98
N GLY A 337 11.44 -0.20 13.97
CA GLY A 337 12.09 -1.51 14.02
C GLY A 337 11.16 -2.69 14.29
N ALA A 338 9.87 -2.58 13.97
CA ALA A 338 8.84 -3.58 14.29
C ALA A 338 8.72 -4.69 13.24
N VAL A 339 9.21 -4.45 12.01
CA VAL A 339 9.14 -5.39 10.90
C VAL A 339 10.51 -5.93 10.50
N GLY A 340 10.55 -7.21 10.14
CA GLY A 340 11.72 -7.86 9.55
C GLY A 340 11.73 -7.77 8.01
N GLY A 341 12.72 -8.39 7.37
CA GLY A 341 12.78 -8.54 5.91
C GLY A 341 13.60 -7.48 5.17
N ALA A 342 13.75 -6.28 5.71
CA ALA A 342 14.67 -5.26 5.18
C ALA A 342 16.07 -5.41 5.82
N PRO A 343 17.18 -5.24 5.06
CA PRO A 343 18.53 -5.18 5.64
C PRO A 343 18.73 -3.94 6.52
N PRO A 344 19.37 -4.05 7.70
CA PRO A 344 19.74 -5.30 8.37
C PRO A 344 18.48 -6.01 8.87
N MET A 345 18.42 -7.34 8.68
CA MET A 345 17.27 -8.20 9.03
C MET A 345 17.13 -8.40 10.55
N ARG A 346 16.95 -7.29 11.29
CA ARG A 346 16.82 -7.23 12.73
C ARG A 346 15.50 -6.55 13.10
N VAL A 347 14.78 -7.16 14.03
CA VAL A 347 13.61 -6.57 14.68
C VAL A 347 14.03 -6.12 16.08
N THR A 348 13.70 -4.89 16.45
CA THR A 348 13.99 -4.30 17.78
C THR A 348 12.72 -3.84 18.48
N GLY A 349 11.68 -3.44 17.72
CA GLY A 349 10.39 -2.96 18.19
C GLY A 349 9.28 -4.02 18.19
N LEU A 350 9.58 -5.24 18.63
CA LEU A 350 8.65 -6.37 18.55
C LEU A 350 7.30 -6.14 19.27
N ALA A 351 7.25 -5.36 20.35
CA ALA A 351 5.98 -4.98 21.01
C ALA A 351 5.02 -4.26 20.05
N GLN A 352 5.56 -3.52 19.08
CA GLN A 352 4.79 -2.76 18.10
C GLN A 352 4.31 -3.61 16.91
N ALA A 353 4.84 -4.83 16.74
CA ALA A 353 4.60 -5.66 15.56
C ALA A 353 3.12 -6.02 15.35
N GLY A 354 2.35 -6.16 16.44
CA GLY A 354 0.93 -6.46 16.35
C GLY A 354 0.13 -5.39 15.59
N LEU A 355 0.59 -4.14 15.61
CA LEU A 355 -0.05 -3.05 14.89
C LEU A 355 -0.05 -3.27 13.37
N TRP A 356 0.97 -3.92 12.82
CA TRP A 356 1.06 -4.17 11.37
C TRP A 356 -0.05 -5.11 10.89
N GLY A 357 -0.26 -6.20 11.63
CA GLY A 357 -1.38 -7.12 11.37
C GLY A 357 -2.74 -6.43 11.53
N LEU A 358 -2.92 -5.65 12.60
CA LEU A 358 -4.15 -4.88 12.82
C LEU A 358 -4.39 -3.83 11.72
N GLY A 359 -3.35 -3.08 11.34
CA GLY A 359 -3.42 -2.02 10.34
C GLY A 359 -3.81 -2.53 8.96
N ARG A 360 -3.42 -3.75 8.59
CA ARG A 360 -3.89 -4.41 7.36
C ARG A 360 -5.39 -4.74 7.43
N VAL A 361 -5.88 -5.14 8.60
CA VAL A 361 -7.31 -5.35 8.82
C VAL A 361 -8.08 -4.02 8.79
N VAL A 362 -7.53 -2.95 9.38
CA VAL A 362 -8.10 -1.60 9.28
C VAL A 362 -8.25 -1.18 7.81
N ALA A 363 -7.22 -1.38 6.98
CA ALA A 363 -7.29 -1.05 5.56
C ALA A 363 -8.35 -1.88 4.78
N GLY A 364 -8.64 -3.10 5.22
CA GLY A 364 -9.68 -3.95 4.62
C GLY A 364 -11.10 -3.67 5.12
N GLU A 365 -11.27 -3.42 6.42
CA GLU A 365 -12.56 -3.09 7.04
C GLU A 365 -12.98 -1.65 6.75
N HIS A 366 -12.03 -0.72 6.80
CA HIS A 366 -12.22 0.73 6.67
C HIS A 366 -11.32 1.33 5.57
N PRO A 367 -11.54 0.98 4.28
CA PRO A 367 -10.76 1.51 3.17
C PRO A 367 -10.79 3.04 3.09
N GLU A 368 -11.87 3.67 3.57
CA GLU A 368 -12.03 5.12 3.64
C GLU A 368 -10.98 5.82 4.51
N PHE A 369 -10.34 5.11 5.46
CA PHE A 369 -9.29 5.67 6.30
C PHE A 369 -7.91 5.65 5.64
N HIS A 370 -7.76 4.98 4.49
CA HIS A 370 -6.50 4.85 3.75
C HIS A 370 -5.32 4.55 4.70
N ALA A 371 -5.47 3.51 5.52
CA ALA A 371 -4.48 3.18 6.55
C ALA A 371 -3.14 2.77 5.91
N VAL A 372 -2.09 3.56 6.15
CA VAL A 372 -0.70 3.33 5.70
C VAL A 372 0.16 2.99 6.90
N ARG A 373 1.05 2.00 6.75
CA ARG A 373 1.97 1.57 7.81
C ARG A 373 3.39 2.01 7.47
N VAL A 374 4.07 2.66 8.42
CA VAL A 374 5.43 3.16 8.28
C VAL A 374 6.27 2.66 9.46
N ASP A 375 7.37 1.96 9.18
CA ASP A 375 8.31 1.53 10.21
C ASP A 375 9.62 2.32 10.10
N LEU A 376 9.88 3.15 11.10
CA LEU A 376 11.05 4.01 11.18
C LEU A 376 12.31 3.21 11.48
N ASP A 377 13.46 3.79 11.14
CA ASP A 377 14.76 3.23 11.44
C ASP A 377 15.05 3.29 12.95
N PRO A 378 15.27 2.14 13.64
CA PRO A 378 15.64 2.13 15.05
C PRO A 378 17.02 2.71 15.35
N GLY A 379 17.89 2.85 14.34
CA GLY A 379 19.23 3.43 14.48
C GLY A 379 19.32 4.93 14.17
N ALA A 380 18.24 5.55 13.69
CA ALA A 380 18.23 6.96 13.29
C ALA A 380 17.93 7.89 14.48
N SER A 381 18.39 9.15 14.39
CA SER A 381 18.06 10.16 15.40
C SER A 381 16.58 10.55 15.32
N VAL A 382 16.08 11.21 16.38
CA VAL A 382 14.69 11.71 16.41
C VAL A 382 14.41 12.68 15.27
N ASP A 383 15.38 13.54 14.93
CA ASP A 383 15.22 14.53 13.87
C ASP A 383 15.23 13.86 12.48
N ASP A 384 16.11 12.89 12.25
CA ASP A 384 16.13 12.10 11.01
C ASP A 384 14.83 11.29 10.83
N CYS A 385 14.33 10.66 11.91
CA CYS A 385 13.03 9.99 11.92
C CYS A 385 11.89 10.93 11.56
N ALA A 386 11.90 12.16 12.08
CA ALA A 386 10.92 13.17 11.73
C ALA A 386 11.07 13.67 10.28
N GLU A 387 12.28 13.67 9.71
CA GLU A 387 12.54 13.98 8.28
C GLU A 387 11.98 12.90 7.37
N MET A 388 12.38 11.65 7.58
CA MET A 388 11.88 10.51 6.81
C MET A 388 10.36 10.44 6.83
N LEU A 389 9.76 10.63 8.02
CA LEU A 389 8.31 10.60 8.15
C LEU A 389 7.65 11.80 7.47
N TRP A 390 8.20 13.01 7.60
CA TRP A 390 7.69 14.19 6.90
C TRP A 390 7.69 14.00 5.38
N ASP A 391 8.78 13.47 4.82
CA ASP A 391 8.92 13.24 3.38
C ASP A 391 7.94 12.17 2.89
N GLU A 392 7.76 11.08 3.64
CA GLU A 392 6.77 10.05 3.29
C GLU A 392 5.33 10.58 3.35
N LEU A 393 4.99 11.33 4.40
CA LEU A 393 3.66 11.96 4.57
C LEU A 393 3.35 12.94 3.43
N SER A 394 4.37 13.59 2.90
CA SER A 394 4.27 14.55 1.80
C SER A 394 4.35 13.90 0.41
N SER A 395 4.61 12.60 0.34
CA SER A 395 4.82 11.90 -0.93
C SER A 395 3.49 11.54 -1.62
N VAL A 396 3.54 11.41 -2.95
CA VAL A 396 2.44 10.87 -3.78
C VAL A 396 2.50 9.33 -3.91
N SER A 397 3.26 8.67 -3.02
CA SER A 397 3.44 7.22 -3.03
C SER A 397 2.10 6.49 -2.89
N THR A 398 1.91 5.46 -3.73
CA THR A 398 0.77 4.53 -3.63
C THR A 398 1.08 3.33 -2.74
N GLU A 399 2.30 3.25 -2.20
CA GLU A 399 2.70 2.21 -1.25
C GLU A 399 2.01 2.41 0.09
N ASP A 400 1.53 1.32 0.66
CA ASP A 400 0.78 1.31 1.90
C ASP A 400 1.54 0.61 3.05
N GLU A 401 2.72 0.07 2.76
CA GLU A 401 3.63 -0.56 3.70
C GLU A 401 5.07 -0.14 3.41
N VAL A 402 5.62 0.71 4.28
CA VAL A 402 6.94 1.32 4.12
C VAL A 402 7.79 1.06 5.35
N SER A 403 9.09 0.81 5.14
CA SER A 403 10.06 0.75 6.24
C SER A 403 11.35 1.46 5.87
N PHE A 404 12.00 2.07 6.87
CA PHE A 404 13.26 2.77 6.71
C PHE A 404 14.37 2.02 7.46
N ARG A 405 15.50 1.80 6.80
CA ARG A 405 16.71 1.21 7.40
C ARG A 405 17.95 1.84 6.81
N GLN A 406 18.84 2.32 7.67
CA GLN A 406 20.13 2.91 7.30
C GLN A 406 20.00 3.97 6.19
N GLY A 407 19.00 4.85 6.32
CA GLY A 407 18.70 5.91 5.35
C GLY A 407 18.03 5.45 4.05
N SER A 408 17.79 4.14 3.87
CA SER A 408 17.11 3.59 2.69
C SER A 408 15.64 3.31 2.96
N ARG A 409 14.79 3.57 1.95
CA ARG A 409 13.35 3.29 1.95
C ARG A 409 13.07 1.92 1.33
N TYR A 410 12.32 1.08 2.03
CA TYR A 410 11.90 -0.25 1.61
C TYR A 410 10.39 -0.37 1.61
N VAL A 411 9.87 -1.28 0.77
CA VAL A 411 8.44 -1.58 0.65
C VAL A 411 8.19 -3.08 0.75
N SER A 412 7.02 -3.46 1.28
CA SER A 412 6.68 -4.88 1.43
C SER A 412 6.28 -5.53 0.11
N ARG A 413 6.83 -6.71 -0.16
CA ARG A 413 6.44 -7.57 -1.30
C ARG A 413 6.36 -9.03 -0.87
N LEU A 414 5.34 -9.72 -1.35
CA LEU A 414 5.32 -11.18 -1.30
C LEU A 414 6.07 -11.73 -2.52
N ALA A 415 7.04 -12.60 -2.27
CA ALA A 415 7.84 -13.25 -3.31
C ALA A 415 7.66 -14.76 -3.26
N ARG A 416 7.75 -15.42 -4.43
CA ARG A 416 7.71 -16.89 -4.50
C ARG A 416 8.98 -17.45 -3.87
N HIS A 417 8.83 -18.25 -2.82
CA HIS A 417 9.96 -18.98 -2.25
C HIS A 417 10.15 -20.31 -2.98
N VAL A 418 11.33 -20.50 -3.58
CA VAL A 418 11.72 -21.76 -4.21
C VAL A 418 12.33 -22.68 -3.14
N VAL A 419 11.55 -23.65 -2.67
CA VAL A 419 12.05 -24.62 -1.71
C VAL A 419 12.95 -25.62 -2.43
N LYS A 420 14.26 -25.59 -2.12
CA LYS A 420 15.21 -26.62 -2.58
C LYS A 420 14.77 -27.98 -2.06
N GLU A 421 14.85 -29.02 -2.90
CA GLU A 421 14.63 -30.38 -2.43
C GLU A 421 15.65 -30.73 -1.35
N ALA A 422 15.16 -31.20 -0.19
CA ALA A 422 16.02 -31.61 0.89
C ALA A 422 16.81 -32.85 0.47
N ALA A 423 18.14 -32.83 0.67
CA ALA A 423 19.01 -33.94 0.31
C ALA A 423 18.73 -35.22 1.13
N ALA A 424 18.07 -35.10 2.28
CA ALA A 424 17.68 -36.23 3.13
C ALA A 424 16.34 -35.93 3.86
N PRO A 425 15.55 -36.97 4.20
CA PRO A 425 14.36 -36.83 5.04
C PRO A 425 14.70 -36.22 6.40
N ILE A 426 13.72 -35.58 7.02
CA ILE A 426 13.87 -35.09 8.41
C ILE A 426 13.86 -36.29 9.34
N GLU A 427 14.86 -36.36 10.20
CA GLU A 427 14.93 -37.32 11.30
C GLU A 427 15.12 -36.57 12.61
N PHE A 428 14.22 -36.80 13.56
CA PHE A 428 14.28 -36.26 14.90
C PHE A 428 15.12 -37.18 15.78
N ARG A 429 15.95 -36.58 16.61
CA ARG A 429 16.75 -37.27 17.62
C ARG A 429 15.87 -38.08 18.57
N SER A 430 16.23 -39.34 18.78
CA SER A 430 15.56 -40.23 19.73
C SER A 430 15.95 -39.96 21.19
N ASP A 431 17.08 -39.30 21.43
CA ASP A 431 17.64 -38.95 22.74
C ASP A 431 17.21 -37.55 23.24
N ALA A 432 16.19 -36.96 22.61
CA ALA A 432 15.70 -35.61 22.92
C ALA A 432 14.19 -35.59 23.20
N SER A 433 13.74 -34.51 23.83
CA SER A 433 12.32 -34.18 23.99
C SER A 433 11.91 -32.96 23.16
N TYR A 434 10.64 -32.91 22.77
CA TYR A 434 10.07 -31.83 21.96
C TYR A 434 8.75 -31.33 22.54
N LEU A 435 8.63 -30.01 22.72
CA LEU A 435 7.45 -29.36 23.27
C LEU A 435 6.53 -28.86 22.17
N ILE A 436 5.26 -29.26 22.20
CA ILE A 436 4.20 -28.74 21.33
C ILE A 436 3.16 -28.03 22.20
N SER A 437 3.15 -26.70 22.17
CA SER A 437 2.09 -25.91 22.82
C SER A 437 0.86 -25.81 21.92
N GLY A 438 -0.33 -25.91 22.52
CA GLY A 438 -1.53 -26.25 21.75
C GLY A 438 -1.49 -27.69 21.23
N GLY A 439 -0.63 -28.55 21.84
CA GLY A 439 -0.35 -29.90 21.37
C GLY A 439 -1.56 -30.85 21.41
N LEU A 440 -2.55 -30.54 22.25
CA LEU A 440 -3.80 -31.29 22.34
C LEU A 440 -4.86 -30.82 21.32
N GLY A 441 -4.58 -29.75 20.55
CA GLY A 441 -5.43 -29.25 19.48
C GLY A 441 -5.22 -29.98 18.16
N GLY A 442 -6.11 -29.77 17.18
CA GLY A 442 -6.07 -30.48 15.90
C GLY A 442 -4.72 -30.42 15.17
N LEU A 443 -4.19 -29.21 14.95
CA LEU A 443 -2.88 -29.02 14.30
C LEU A 443 -1.71 -29.48 15.18
N GLY A 444 -1.82 -29.35 16.50
CA GLY A 444 -0.81 -29.83 17.45
C GLY A 444 -0.66 -31.35 17.40
N LEU A 445 -1.79 -32.08 17.43
CA LEU A 445 -1.82 -33.53 17.30
C LEU A 445 -1.35 -34.00 15.93
N LEU A 446 -1.76 -33.31 14.84
CA LEU A 446 -1.27 -33.61 13.49
C LEU A 446 0.26 -33.49 13.41
N THR A 447 0.81 -32.43 14.01
CA THR A 447 2.26 -32.21 14.08
C THR A 447 2.94 -33.28 14.94
N ALA A 448 2.36 -33.65 16.09
CA ALA A 448 2.88 -34.71 16.96
C ALA A 448 3.00 -36.05 16.23
N ARG A 449 1.98 -36.44 15.46
CA ARG A 449 1.98 -37.68 14.64
C ARG A 449 3.06 -37.65 13.58
N TRP A 450 3.20 -36.53 12.89
CA TRP A 450 4.25 -36.36 11.89
C TRP A 450 5.65 -36.41 12.52
N MET A 451 5.87 -35.77 13.66
CA MET A 451 7.16 -35.83 14.36
C MET A 451 7.48 -37.28 14.82
N ALA A 452 6.48 -38.00 15.32
CA ALA A 452 6.63 -39.40 15.73
C ALA A 452 7.04 -40.31 14.56
N SER A 453 6.42 -40.14 13.37
CA SER A 453 6.77 -40.90 12.17
C SER A 453 8.16 -40.55 11.61
N ARG A 454 8.71 -39.40 11.99
CA ARG A 454 10.06 -38.93 11.67
C ARG A 454 11.09 -39.16 12.77
N GLY A 455 10.80 -40.05 13.73
CA GLY A 455 11.80 -40.52 14.71
C GLY A 455 11.72 -39.87 16.09
N ALA A 456 10.83 -38.90 16.33
CA ALA A 456 10.68 -38.34 17.68
C ALA A 456 10.20 -39.43 18.65
N ARG A 457 10.88 -39.55 19.80
CA ARG A 457 10.56 -40.56 20.83
C ARG A 457 10.03 -39.99 22.14
N THR A 458 10.19 -38.68 22.38
CA THR A 458 9.62 -38.01 23.55
C THR A 458 8.90 -36.73 23.14
N LEU A 459 7.60 -36.67 23.35
CA LEU A 459 6.75 -35.51 23.02
C LEU A 459 6.07 -34.96 24.26
N VAL A 460 6.11 -33.64 24.43
CA VAL A 460 5.40 -32.91 25.48
C VAL A 460 4.27 -32.12 24.84
N LEU A 461 3.02 -32.52 25.11
CA LEU A 461 1.82 -31.89 24.57
C LEU A 461 1.23 -30.97 25.63
N ALA A 462 1.47 -29.66 25.50
CA ALA A 462 1.00 -28.67 26.44
C ALA A 462 -0.31 -28.02 25.99
N GLY A 463 -1.26 -27.86 26.92
CA GLY A 463 -2.53 -27.17 26.67
C GLY A 463 -3.22 -26.70 27.95
N ARG A 464 -4.13 -25.74 27.85
CA ARG A 464 -4.85 -25.17 29.02
C ARG A 464 -5.92 -26.09 29.60
N ARG A 465 -6.49 -26.94 28.75
CA ARG A 465 -7.55 -27.88 29.12
C ARG A 465 -6.94 -29.25 29.34
N PRO A 466 -7.52 -30.07 30.24
CA PRO A 466 -7.17 -31.49 30.29
C PRO A 466 -7.42 -32.15 28.93
N ALA A 467 -6.72 -33.26 28.68
CA ALA A 467 -6.91 -34.04 27.47
C ALA A 467 -8.36 -34.57 27.40
N ASP A 468 -9.03 -34.28 26.29
CA ASP A 468 -10.34 -34.87 25.97
C ASP A 468 -10.16 -36.26 25.35
N GLU A 469 -11.27 -36.96 25.05
CA GLU A 469 -11.22 -38.31 24.46
C GLU A 469 -10.43 -38.36 23.15
N ARG A 470 -10.49 -37.29 22.33
CA ARG A 470 -9.74 -37.20 21.08
C ARG A 470 -8.24 -37.10 21.35
N ALA A 471 -7.84 -36.26 22.29
CA ALA A 471 -6.45 -36.10 22.70
C ALA A 471 -5.91 -37.38 23.36
N GLU A 472 -6.70 -38.07 24.19
CA GLU A 472 -6.34 -39.36 24.79
C GLU A 472 -6.25 -40.50 23.77
N CYS A 473 -7.10 -40.50 22.74
CA CYS A 473 -6.99 -41.43 21.61
C CYS A 473 -5.69 -41.19 20.84
N ALA A 474 -5.38 -39.93 20.52
CA ALA A 474 -4.14 -39.58 19.85
C ALA A 474 -2.90 -39.89 20.69
N ARG A 475 -2.95 -39.68 22.01
CA ARG A 475 -1.89 -40.07 22.95
C ARG A 475 -1.61 -41.58 22.89
N ARG A 476 -2.65 -42.41 22.98
CA ARG A 476 -2.52 -43.88 22.88
C ARG A 476 -1.94 -44.33 21.55
N GLU A 477 -2.33 -43.69 20.46
CA GLU A 477 -1.78 -43.99 19.13
C GLU A 477 -0.28 -43.64 19.05
N LEU A 478 0.12 -42.47 19.54
CA LEU A 478 1.53 -42.07 19.63
C LEU A 478 2.34 -43.03 20.50
N GLU A 479 1.79 -43.47 21.63
CA GLU A 479 2.41 -44.49 22.50
C GLU A 479 2.55 -45.84 21.80
N GLY A 480 1.55 -46.23 21.00
CA GLY A 480 1.62 -47.40 20.12
C GLY A 480 2.72 -47.31 19.05
N MET A 481 3.14 -46.10 18.67
CA MET A 481 4.31 -45.84 17.80
C MET A 481 5.65 -45.85 18.56
N GLY A 482 5.65 -46.17 19.85
CA GLY A 482 6.84 -46.18 20.69
C GLY A 482 7.29 -44.80 21.19
N VAL A 483 6.37 -43.83 21.21
CA VAL A 483 6.65 -42.47 21.69
C VAL A 483 6.21 -42.32 23.15
N ARG A 484 7.10 -41.82 24.00
CA ARG A 484 6.74 -41.36 25.34
C ARG A 484 6.04 -40.01 25.23
N VAL A 485 4.76 -39.95 25.58
CA VAL A 485 3.96 -38.72 25.50
C VAL A 485 3.66 -38.18 26.91
N LEU A 486 4.08 -36.94 27.16
CA LEU A 486 3.69 -36.19 28.35
C LEU A 486 2.62 -35.17 27.97
N ALA A 487 1.36 -35.45 28.31
CA ALA A 487 0.32 -34.42 28.28
C ALA A 487 0.43 -33.55 29.54
N TYR A 488 0.60 -32.24 29.37
CA TYR A 488 0.82 -31.32 30.49
C TYR A 488 -0.16 -30.15 30.43
N GLN A 489 -0.90 -29.93 31.53
CA GLN A 489 -1.82 -28.79 31.61
C GLN A 489 -1.06 -27.53 32.01
N ALA A 490 -0.97 -26.56 31.09
CA ALA A 490 -0.35 -25.26 31.35
C ALA A 490 -0.93 -24.18 30.42
N ASP A 491 -1.15 -22.99 30.95
CA ASP A 491 -1.34 -21.78 30.17
C ASP A 491 0.02 -21.15 29.83
N ILE A 492 0.42 -21.28 28.57
CA ILE A 492 1.71 -20.75 28.13
C ILE A 492 1.78 -19.21 28.15
N SER A 493 0.64 -18.52 28.19
CA SER A 493 0.62 -17.05 28.37
C SER A 493 1.06 -16.65 29.79
N ARG A 494 1.03 -17.59 30.75
CA ARG A 494 1.47 -17.36 32.13
C ARG A 494 2.90 -17.86 32.32
N ARG A 495 3.84 -16.93 32.44
CA ARG A 495 5.28 -17.24 32.65
C ARG A 495 5.53 -18.24 33.78
N PRO A 496 4.91 -18.16 34.98
CA PRO A 496 5.13 -19.14 36.04
C PRO A 496 4.69 -20.57 35.67
N GLU A 497 3.68 -20.71 34.82
CA GLU A 497 3.23 -22.02 34.33
C GLU A 497 4.20 -22.61 33.30
N VAL A 498 4.69 -21.79 32.36
CA VAL A 498 5.73 -22.21 31.41
C VAL A 498 7.00 -22.63 32.14
N LYS A 499 7.39 -21.89 33.19
CA LYS A 499 8.56 -22.25 34.01
C LYS A 499 8.36 -23.62 34.67
N ARG A 500 7.24 -23.85 35.35
CA ARG A 500 6.94 -25.14 35.99
C ARG A 500 6.92 -26.31 34.98
N LEU A 501 6.37 -26.08 33.80
CA LEU A 501 6.40 -27.04 32.69
C LEU A 501 7.85 -27.38 32.29
N LEU A 502 8.70 -26.37 32.06
CA LEU A 502 10.08 -26.58 31.63
C LEU A 502 10.96 -27.20 32.73
N ASP A 503 10.78 -26.80 33.98
CA ASP A 503 11.46 -27.41 35.14
C ASP A 503 11.13 -28.92 35.20
N HIS A 504 9.84 -29.27 35.07
CA HIS A 504 9.41 -30.68 35.06
C HIS A 504 9.98 -31.48 33.88
N VAL A 505 10.05 -30.88 32.68
CA VAL A 505 10.67 -31.49 31.51
C VAL A 505 12.16 -31.75 31.76
N ALA A 506 12.88 -30.79 32.33
CA ALA A 506 14.30 -30.91 32.63
C ALA A 506 14.60 -32.01 33.69
N GLU A 507 13.70 -32.20 34.65
CA GLU A 507 13.83 -33.22 35.70
C GLU A 507 13.45 -34.63 35.22
N SER A 508 12.50 -34.76 34.30
CA SER A 508 11.80 -36.04 34.04
C SER A 508 12.05 -36.64 32.66
N LEU A 509 12.62 -35.88 31.72
CA LEU A 509 12.74 -36.22 30.30
C LEU A 509 14.16 -35.94 29.75
N PRO A 510 14.50 -36.50 28.58
CA PRO A 510 15.74 -36.11 27.88
C PRO A 510 15.76 -34.61 27.53
N PRO A 511 16.92 -34.03 27.19
CA PRO A 511 17.07 -32.60 26.91
C PRO A 511 16.05 -32.10 25.88
N LEU A 512 15.45 -30.94 26.17
CA LEU A 512 14.54 -30.26 25.25
C LEU A 512 15.34 -29.73 24.06
N ARG A 513 15.05 -30.24 22.86
CA ARG A 513 15.74 -29.83 21.62
C ARG A 513 14.81 -29.14 20.62
N GLY A 514 13.52 -29.03 20.89
CA GLY A 514 12.66 -28.27 19.99
C GLY A 514 11.35 -27.83 20.58
N VAL A 515 10.85 -26.73 20.04
CA VAL A 515 9.56 -26.12 20.41
C VAL A 515 8.72 -25.91 19.16
N VAL A 516 7.47 -26.38 19.19
CA VAL A 516 6.42 -26.02 18.25
C VAL A 516 5.34 -25.24 18.99
N HIS A 517 5.11 -24.02 18.56
CA HIS A 517 4.09 -23.15 19.11
C HIS A 517 2.86 -23.10 18.21
N ALA A 518 1.88 -23.95 18.52
CA ALA A 518 0.61 -24.08 17.79
C ALA A 518 -0.61 -23.67 18.65
N ALA A 519 -0.38 -23.02 19.78
CA ALA A 519 -1.46 -22.54 20.63
C ALA A 519 -2.14 -21.31 20.01
N GLY A 520 -3.46 -21.27 20.09
CA GLY A 520 -4.26 -20.16 19.60
C GLY A 520 -5.74 -20.38 19.83
N VAL A 521 -6.50 -19.30 19.83
CA VAL A 521 -7.96 -19.30 19.80
C VAL A 521 -8.43 -18.27 18.78
N LEU A 522 -9.63 -18.45 18.26
CA LEU A 522 -10.31 -17.46 17.43
C LEU A 522 -11.44 -16.82 18.23
N ASP A 523 -11.65 -15.55 18.00
CA ASP A 523 -12.77 -14.75 18.53
C ASP A 523 -13.01 -13.61 17.55
N ASP A 524 -13.52 -14.00 16.37
CA ASP A 524 -13.67 -13.12 15.22
C ASP A 524 -14.77 -12.07 15.48
N GLY A 525 -14.57 -10.89 14.94
CA GLY A 525 -15.48 -9.77 15.05
C GLY A 525 -14.92 -8.51 14.40
N MET A 526 -15.82 -7.71 13.84
CA MET A 526 -15.47 -6.40 13.28
C MET A 526 -14.83 -5.51 14.35
N LEU A 527 -13.88 -4.66 13.98
CA LEU A 527 -13.18 -3.77 14.91
C LEU A 527 -14.15 -2.92 15.74
N ARG A 528 -15.24 -2.47 15.10
CA ARG A 528 -16.33 -1.73 15.73
C ARG A 528 -16.97 -2.44 16.93
N GLN A 529 -17.03 -3.78 16.90
CA GLN A 529 -17.75 -4.60 17.89
C GLN A 529 -16.82 -5.33 18.85
N LEU A 530 -15.51 -5.25 18.63
CA LEU A 530 -14.54 -6.01 19.37
C LEU A 530 -14.19 -5.30 20.68
N SER A 531 -14.46 -5.93 21.82
CA SER A 531 -13.98 -5.43 23.11
C SER A 531 -12.50 -5.76 23.31
N TRP A 532 -11.82 -5.00 24.15
CA TRP A 532 -10.43 -5.29 24.49
C TRP A 532 -10.25 -6.69 25.09
N ASP A 533 -11.18 -7.16 25.92
CA ASP A 533 -11.11 -8.51 26.50
C ASP A 533 -11.15 -9.61 25.44
N ARG A 534 -11.99 -9.47 24.41
CA ARG A 534 -12.04 -10.39 23.26
C ARG A 534 -10.77 -10.29 22.42
N PHE A 535 -10.23 -9.09 22.25
CA PHE A 535 -8.95 -8.87 21.56
C PHE A 535 -7.80 -9.58 22.29
N ALA A 536 -7.64 -9.29 23.59
CA ALA A 536 -6.60 -9.83 24.44
C ALA A 536 -6.68 -11.37 24.55
N ARG A 537 -7.88 -11.95 24.61
CA ARG A 537 -8.08 -13.41 24.64
C ARG A 537 -7.42 -14.14 23.46
N VAL A 538 -7.40 -13.53 22.28
CA VAL A 538 -6.76 -14.07 21.06
C VAL A 538 -5.27 -13.76 21.03
N LEU A 539 -4.89 -12.55 21.45
CA LEU A 539 -3.50 -12.08 21.49
C LEU A 539 -2.63 -12.92 22.45
N GLN A 540 -3.11 -13.12 23.68
CA GLN A 540 -2.37 -13.71 24.79
C GLN A 540 -1.74 -15.08 24.50
N PRO A 541 -2.48 -16.12 24.09
CA PRO A 541 -1.91 -17.44 23.89
C PRO A 541 -0.87 -17.48 22.77
N LYS A 542 -0.91 -16.56 21.80
CA LYS A 542 0.06 -16.45 20.72
C LYS A 542 1.24 -15.58 21.11
N ALA A 543 1.00 -14.28 21.32
CA ALA A 543 2.07 -13.31 21.55
C ALA A 543 2.79 -13.54 22.88
N ALA A 544 2.07 -13.43 24.01
CA ALA A 544 2.67 -13.63 25.33
C ALA A 544 3.16 -15.06 25.52
N GLY A 545 2.41 -16.03 24.98
CA GLY A 545 2.80 -17.44 24.94
C GLY A 545 4.15 -17.69 24.26
N ALA A 546 4.32 -17.24 23.03
CA ALA A 546 5.57 -17.39 22.29
C ALA A 546 6.72 -16.61 22.94
N TRP A 547 6.44 -15.44 23.50
CA TRP A 547 7.43 -14.65 24.21
C TRP A 547 7.95 -15.35 25.48
N ASN A 548 7.06 -15.93 26.29
CA ASN A 548 7.46 -16.70 27.46
C ASN A 548 8.30 -17.92 27.08
N LEU A 549 7.91 -18.62 26.02
CA LEU A 549 8.68 -19.74 25.47
C LEU A 549 10.06 -19.27 25.01
N HIS A 550 10.16 -18.15 24.28
CA HIS A 550 11.43 -17.58 23.87
C HIS A 550 12.33 -17.28 25.07
N CYS A 551 11.84 -16.50 26.05
CA CYS A 551 12.60 -16.13 27.24
C CYS A 551 13.17 -17.34 28.00
N LEU A 552 12.32 -18.33 28.23
CA LEU A 552 12.68 -19.48 29.07
C LEU A 552 13.45 -20.56 28.32
N THR A 553 13.57 -20.45 26.99
CA THR A 553 14.35 -21.39 26.16
C THR A 553 15.52 -20.73 25.43
N ALA A 554 15.76 -19.42 25.58
CA ALA A 554 16.81 -18.70 24.87
C ALA A 554 18.22 -19.23 25.17
N GLY A 555 18.46 -19.72 26.39
CA GLY A 555 19.73 -20.35 26.79
C GLY A 555 19.81 -21.85 26.52
N MET A 556 18.79 -22.46 25.88
CA MET A 556 18.76 -23.88 25.56
C MET A 556 19.22 -24.10 24.11
N GLU A 557 19.98 -25.17 23.89
CA GLU A 557 20.43 -25.58 22.56
C GLU A 557 19.30 -26.26 21.78
N LEU A 558 18.34 -25.47 21.31
CA LEU A 558 17.25 -25.96 20.46
C LEU A 558 17.75 -26.20 19.03
N ASP A 559 17.31 -27.29 18.42
CA ASP A 559 17.45 -27.59 16.99
C ASP A 559 16.45 -26.76 16.15
N PHE A 560 15.26 -26.47 16.72
CA PHE A 560 14.22 -25.67 16.06
C PHE A 560 13.29 -24.94 17.04
N PHE A 561 12.70 -23.84 16.57
CA PHE A 561 11.61 -23.12 17.23
C PHE A 561 10.58 -22.72 16.16
N VAL A 562 9.52 -23.51 16.01
CA VAL A 562 8.53 -23.34 14.94
C VAL A 562 7.27 -22.70 15.52
N GLN A 563 6.77 -21.65 14.89
CA GLN A 563 5.58 -20.91 15.29
C GLN A 563 4.51 -21.04 14.19
N TYR A 564 3.31 -21.48 14.58
CA TYR A 564 2.18 -21.52 13.64
C TYR A 564 1.48 -20.15 13.68
N SER A 565 1.85 -19.34 12.70
CA SER A 565 1.22 -18.08 12.38
C SER A 565 0.05 -18.30 11.42
N SER A 566 -0.42 -17.25 10.77
CA SER A 566 -1.58 -17.28 9.88
C SER A 566 -1.40 -16.25 8.78
N PHE A 567 -1.80 -16.60 7.55
CA PHE A 567 -1.77 -15.66 6.43
C PHE A 567 -2.57 -14.37 6.67
N THR A 568 -3.46 -14.36 7.66
CA THR A 568 -4.20 -13.17 8.08
C THR A 568 -3.29 -12.06 8.61
N SER A 569 -2.10 -12.37 9.16
CA SER A 569 -1.12 -11.35 9.57
C SER A 569 -0.57 -10.58 8.37
N ILE A 570 -0.43 -11.24 7.21
CA ILE A 570 0.13 -10.68 5.98
C ILE A 570 -0.92 -9.97 5.13
N PHE A 571 -2.10 -10.58 4.96
CA PHE A 571 -3.10 -10.05 4.03
C PHE A 571 -4.13 -9.12 4.70
N GLY A 572 -4.36 -9.27 6.01
CA GLY A 572 -5.41 -8.57 6.75
C GLY A 572 -6.81 -9.03 6.33
N THR A 573 -7.40 -9.94 7.10
CA THR A 573 -8.78 -10.42 6.87
C THR A 573 -9.76 -9.62 7.73
N ALA A 574 -10.80 -9.08 7.11
CA ALA A 574 -11.90 -8.42 7.83
C ALA A 574 -12.51 -9.35 8.89
N GLY A 575 -12.81 -8.80 10.06
CA GLY A 575 -13.29 -9.51 11.24
C GLY A 575 -12.20 -10.22 12.04
N GLN A 576 -10.92 -10.13 11.64
CA GLN A 576 -9.82 -10.88 12.27
C GLN A 576 -8.70 -9.97 12.79
N GLY A 577 -9.02 -8.75 13.22
CA GLY A 577 -8.04 -7.76 13.71
C GLY A 577 -7.16 -8.26 14.86
N ASN A 578 -7.78 -8.89 15.86
CA ASN A 578 -7.07 -9.51 16.99
C ASN A 578 -6.18 -10.68 16.57
N HIS A 579 -6.66 -11.53 15.67
CA HIS A 579 -5.91 -12.68 15.15
C HIS A 579 -4.73 -12.23 14.27
N ALA A 580 -4.94 -11.27 13.38
CA ALA A 580 -3.89 -10.70 12.55
C ALA A 580 -2.79 -10.05 13.40
N ALA A 581 -3.16 -9.27 14.42
CA ALA A 581 -2.21 -8.68 15.36
C ALA A 581 -1.39 -9.75 16.12
N ALA A 582 -2.05 -10.80 16.60
CA ALA A 582 -1.41 -11.87 17.35
C ALA A 582 -0.38 -12.64 16.51
N ASN A 583 -0.70 -12.89 15.24
CA ASN A 583 0.17 -13.59 14.31
C ASN A 583 1.32 -12.70 13.82
N ALA A 584 1.08 -11.41 13.57
CA ALA A 584 2.14 -10.46 13.21
C ALA A 584 3.25 -10.37 14.29
N PHE A 585 2.88 -10.50 15.57
CA PHE A 585 3.87 -10.64 16.65
C PHE A 585 4.70 -11.93 16.52
N LEU A 586 4.08 -13.07 16.18
CA LEU A 586 4.81 -14.32 15.97
C LEU A 586 5.83 -14.20 14.83
N ASP A 587 5.43 -13.55 13.74
CA ASP A 587 6.26 -13.33 12.56
C ASP A 587 7.49 -12.48 12.92
N ALA A 588 7.26 -11.37 13.61
CA ALA A 588 8.34 -10.50 14.08
C ALA A 588 9.24 -11.19 15.11
N LEU A 589 8.70 -12.06 15.98
CA LEU A 589 9.49 -12.82 16.95
C LEU A 589 10.44 -13.81 16.25
N ALA A 590 10.03 -14.40 15.12
CA ALA A 590 10.91 -15.28 14.37
C ALA A 590 12.12 -14.53 13.79
N TRP A 591 11.90 -13.33 13.25
CA TRP A 591 12.97 -12.43 12.82
C TRP A 591 13.87 -12.01 13.99
N TYR A 592 13.28 -11.62 15.12
CA TYR A 592 14.03 -11.28 16.34
C TYR A 592 14.96 -12.42 16.78
N ARG A 593 14.43 -13.64 16.91
CA ARG A 593 15.21 -14.83 17.30
C ARG A 593 16.36 -15.12 16.33
N ARG A 594 16.09 -15.07 15.02
CA ARG A 594 17.11 -15.28 13.98
C ARG A 594 18.22 -14.23 14.06
N SER A 595 17.87 -12.96 14.30
CA SER A 595 18.86 -11.89 14.46
C SER A 595 19.76 -12.08 15.70
N ALA A 596 19.29 -12.82 16.71
CA ALA A 596 20.05 -13.22 17.89
C ALA A 596 20.80 -14.56 17.71
N GLY A 597 20.84 -15.12 16.49
CA GLY A 597 21.47 -16.42 16.22
C GLY A 597 20.69 -17.64 16.72
N LEU A 598 19.45 -17.46 17.18
CA LEU A 598 18.60 -18.53 17.68
C LEU A 598 17.73 -19.09 16.54
N PRO A 599 17.41 -20.41 16.56
CA PRO A 599 16.52 -20.98 15.55
C PRO A 599 15.13 -20.38 15.69
N ALA A 600 14.51 -20.06 14.56
CA ALA A 600 13.08 -19.73 14.47
C ALA A 600 12.53 -19.88 13.05
N LEU A 601 11.27 -20.29 12.96
CA LEU A 601 10.48 -20.30 11.73
C LEU A 601 9.03 -19.95 12.07
N SER A 602 8.52 -18.83 11.56
CA SER A 602 7.09 -18.53 11.54
C SER A 602 6.47 -19.07 10.24
N ILE A 603 5.38 -19.81 10.36
CA ILE A 603 4.65 -20.37 9.22
C ILE A 603 3.27 -19.72 9.15
N ASP A 604 3.06 -18.87 8.16
CA ASP A 604 1.79 -18.20 7.89
C ASP A 604 0.87 -19.13 7.10
N TRP A 605 0.16 -19.99 7.83
CA TRP A 605 -0.75 -20.96 7.23
C TRP A 605 -1.98 -20.30 6.60
N GLY A 606 -2.35 -20.75 5.41
CA GLY A 606 -3.70 -20.61 4.86
C GLY A 606 -4.70 -21.52 5.57
N ALA A 607 -5.94 -21.52 5.09
CA ALA A 607 -7.02 -22.30 5.71
C ALA A 607 -6.83 -23.82 5.53
N TRP A 608 -7.10 -24.60 6.57
CA TRP A 608 -7.06 -26.06 6.55
C TRP A 608 -8.47 -26.63 6.40
N ALA A 609 -8.65 -27.58 5.47
CA ALA A 609 -9.97 -28.07 5.04
C ALA A 609 -10.73 -28.89 6.09
N GLU A 610 -10.02 -29.53 7.03
CA GLU A 610 -10.55 -30.61 7.88
C GLU A 610 -10.14 -30.50 9.36
N ILE A 611 -9.17 -29.65 9.67
CA ILE A 611 -8.56 -29.58 11.00
C ILE A 611 -8.39 -28.12 11.41
N GLY A 612 -8.61 -27.85 12.70
CA GLY A 612 -8.45 -26.52 13.27
C GLY A 612 -9.68 -25.64 13.09
N ALA A 613 -9.53 -24.37 13.43
CA ALA A 613 -10.66 -23.44 13.54
C ALA A 613 -11.27 -23.04 12.18
N ALA A 614 -10.58 -23.30 11.06
CA ALA A 614 -11.04 -23.03 9.71
C ALA A 614 -11.80 -24.20 9.04
N ALA A 615 -11.96 -25.34 9.71
CA ALA A 615 -12.59 -26.55 9.16
C ALA A 615 -14.13 -26.45 8.97
N GLY A 616 -14.75 -25.32 9.34
CA GLY A 616 -16.18 -25.10 9.19
C GLY A 616 -16.58 -24.91 7.71
N ARG A 617 -17.65 -25.60 7.27
CA ARG A 617 -18.13 -25.59 5.87
C ARG A 617 -18.36 -24.17 5.32
N GLN A 618 -18.95 -23.28 6.12
CA GLN A 618 -19.21 -21.88 5.72
C GLN A 618 -17.93 -21.06 5.51
N VAL A 619 -16.87 -21.31 6.29
CA VAL A 619 -15.57 -20.64 6.13
C VAL A 619 -14.90 -21.07 4.84
N ARG A 620 -14.99 -22.37 4.51
CA ARG A 620 -14.45 -22.92 3.26
C ARG A 620 -15.15 -22.37 2.02
N GLU A 621 -16.48 -22.36 2.00
CA GLU A 621 -17.26 -21.84 0.86
C GLU A 621 -16.99 -20.35 0.62
N ARG A 622 -16.81 -19.54 1.68
CA ARG A 622 -16.42 -18.11 1.58
C ARG A 622 -14.99 -17.91 1.06
N LEU A 623 -14.06 -18.82 1.35
CA LEU A 623 -12.68 -18.74 0.86
C LEU A 623 -12.59 -19.11 -0.62
N GLU A 624 -13.25 -20.21 -1.01
CA GLU A 624 -13.26 -20.71 -2.40
C GLU A 624 -13.90 -19.70 -3.35
N THR A 625 -14.98 -19.03 -2.92
CA THR A 625 -15.64 -17.96 -3.70
C THR A 625 -14.79 -16.70 -3.87
N ARG A 626 -13.71 -16.54 -3.10
CA ARG A 626 -12.77 -15.40 -3.16
C ARG A 626 -11.39 -15.79 -3.70
N GLY A 627 -11.27 -16.93 -4.38
CA GLY A 627 -10.02 -17.41 -4.96
C GLY A 627 -8.98 -17.94 -3.95
N GLY A 628 -9.36 -18.11 -2.69
CA GLY A 628 -8.56 -18.79 -1.67
C GLY A 628 -8.84 -20.30 -1.66
N GLY A 629 -7.80 -21.13 -1.63
CA GLY A 629 -7.93 -22.57 -1.47
C GLY A 629 -7.71 -23.04 -0.04
N THR A 630 -8.09 -24.30 0.22
CA THR A 630 -7.84 -24.96 1.49
C THR A 630 -6.75 -26.01 1.38
N LEU A 631 -5.99 -26.20 2.46
CA LEU A 631 -4.94 -27.20 2.59
C LEU A 631 -5.52 -28.48 3.21
N ALA A 632 -5.37 -29.60 2.50
CA ALA A 632 -5.62 -30.91 3.09
C ALA A 632 -4.51 -31.28 4.10
N PRO A 633 -4.79 -32.05 5.15
CA PRO A 633 -3.81 -32.39 6.18
C PRO A 633 -2.49 -32.96 5.64
N GLU A 634 -2.57 -33.89 4.70
CA GLU A 634 -1.41 -34.57 4.09
C GLU A 634 -0.60 -33.61 3.22
N GLN A 635 -1.27 -32.68 2.52
CA GLN A 635 -0.60 -31.64 1.74
C GLN A 635 0.17 -30.69 2.67
N GLY A 636 -0.47 -30.25 3.76
CA GLY A 636 0.16 -29.40 4.76
C GLY A 636 1.39 -30.05 5.41
N LEU A 637 1.31 -31.33 5.77
CA LEU A 637 2.46 -32.07 6.32
C LEU A 637 3.61 -32.25 5.32
N ARG A 638 3.32 -32.50 4.04
CA ARG A 638 4.37 -32.55 3.00
C ARG A 638 5.06 -31.20 2.83
N LEU A 639 4.31 -30.11 2.88
CA LEU A 639 4.88 -28.76 2.79
C LEU A 639 5.67 -28.41 4.05
N LEU A 640 5.17 -28.77 5.24
CA LEU A 640 5.86 -28.61 6.52
C LEU A 640 7.24 -29.26 6.49
N GLU A 641 7.32 -30.52 6.02
CA GLU A 641 8.58 -31.24 5.89
C GLU A 641 9.56 -30.54 4.95
N ARG A 642 9.08 -29.96 3.86
CA ARG A 642 9.92 -29.22 2.91
C ARG A 642 10.48 -27.93 3.50
N ILE A 643 9.72 -27.24 4.36
CA ILE A 643 10.10 -25.92 4.88
C ILE A 643 10.75 -25.97 6.28
N TRP A 644 10.75 -27.13 6.95
CA TRP A 644 11.22 -27.24 8.34
C TRP A 644 12.66 -26.76 8.56
N ARG A 645 13.52 -26.93 7.54
CA ARG A 645 14.92 -26.48 7.54
C ARG A 645 15.15 -25.23 6.70
N ALA A 646 14.10 -24.48 6.39
CA ALA A 646 14.25 -23.27 5.60
C ALA A 646 15.18 -22.25 6.31
N GLU A 647 16.03 -21.59 5.53
CA GLU A 647 17.00 -20.60 6.03
C GLU A 647 16.36 -19.22 6.30
N THR A 648 15.06 -19.08 6.02
CA THR A 648 14.28 -17.86 6.30
C THR A 648 13.60 -17.91 7.67
N ALA A 649 13.31 -16.73 8.21
CA ALA A 649 12.55 -16.57 9.46
C ALA A 649 11.04 -16.79 9.27
N GLN A 650 10.51 -16.54 8.07
CA GLN A 650 9.06 -16.50 7.81
C GLN A 650 8.72 -17.07 6.43
N ILE A 651 7.67 -17.91 6.36
CA ILE A 651 7.12 -18.46 5.10
C ILE A 651 5.59 -18.50 5.18
N ALA A 652 4.93 -18.01 4.13
CA ALA A 652 3.51 -18.22 3.93
C ALA A 652 3.22 -19.47 3.07
N ILE A 653 2.25 -20.27 3.50
CA ILE A 653 1.75 -21.43 2.75
C ILE A 653 0.25 -21.24 2.51
N VAL A 654 -0.10 -20.79 1.30
CA VAL A 654 -1.48 -20.51 0.92
C VAL A 654 -1.76 -21.05 -0.48
N PRO A 655 -2.74 -21.94 -0.65
CA PRO A 655 -3.27 -22.27 -1.97
C PRO A 655 -4.03 -21.05 -2.50
N ILE A 656 -3.58 -20.50 -3.63
CA ILE A 656 -4.21 -19.34 -4.27
C ILE A 656 -4.64 -19.73 -5.69
N TYR A 657 -5.92 -19.54 -5.99
CA TYR A 657 -6.49 -19.68 -7.33
C TYR A 657 -6.50 -18.32 -8.02
N TRP A 658 -5.37 -17.94 -8.62
CA TRP A 658 -5.15 -16.62 -9.23
C TRP A 658 -6.23 -16.17 -10.21
N GLY A 659 -6.82 -17.10 -10.97
CA GLY A 659 -7.89 -16.78 -11.93
C GLY A 659 -9.26 -16.45 -11.30
N GLN A 660 -9.40 -16.59 -9.98
CA GLN A 660 -10.64 -16.32 -9.22
C GLN A 660 -10.48 -15.16 -8.22
N LEU A 661 -9.27 -14.60 -8.10
CA LEU A 661 -9.06 -13.42 -7.27
C LEU A 661 -9.72 -12.19 -7.91
N GLU A 662 -10.41 -11.40 -7.10
CA GLU A 662 -10.95 -10.12 -7.54
C GLU A 662 -9.84 -9.18 -8.00
N GLU A 663 -10.09 -8.43 -9.08
CA GLU A 663 -9.08 -7.57 -9.70
C GLU A 663 -8.49 -6.56 -8.71
N GLN A 664 -9.31 -5.97 -7.83
CA GLN A 664 -8.84 -5.05 -6.79
C GLN A 664 -7.88 -5.70 -5.79
N GLN A 665 -8.10 -6.97 -5.43
CA GLN A 665 -7.19 -7.69 -4.54
C GLN A 665 -5.85 -7.95 -5.23
N THR A 666 -5.86 -8.28 -6.53
CA THR A 666 -4.62 -8.46 -7.32
C THR A 666 -3.86 -7.17 -7.59
N ARG A 667 -4.48 -5.99 -7.37
CA ARG A 667 -3.87 -4.66 -7.54
C ARG A 667 -3.14 -4.15 -6.29
N ARG A 668 -3.21 -4.84 -5.16
CA ARG A 668 -2.46 -4.47 -3.94
C ARG A 668 -0.94 -4.44 -4.20
N PRO A 669 -0.21 -3.38 -3.80
CA PRO A 669 1.25 -3.29 -4.00
C PRO A 669 2.02 -4.51 -3.48
N LEU A 670 1.58 -5.06 -2.35
CA LEU A 670 2.13 -6.27 -1.73
C LEU A 670 2.24 -7.48 -2.68
N LEU A 671 1.30 -7.63 -3.62
CA LEU A 671 1.23 -8.76 -4.54
C LEU A 671 1.91 -8.52 -5.90
N SER A 672 2.52 -7.34 -6.11
CA SER A 672 3.04 -6.94 -7.42
C SER A 672 4.04 -7.95 -8.03
N GLU A 673 4.90 -8.56 -7.21
CA GLU A 673 5.88 -9.58 -7.61
C GLU A 673 5.28 -10.98 -7.88
N LEU A 674 4.03 -11.24 -7.46
CA LEU A 674 3.36 -12.53 -7.66
C LEU A 674 2.42 -12.54 -8.86
N ARG A 675 2.20 -11.37 -9.49
CA ARG A 675 1.29 -11.21 -10.62
C ARG A 675 1.73 -12.10 -11.80
N PRO A 676 0.84 -12.94 -12.35
CA PRO A 676 1.14 -13.64 -13.59
C PRO A 676 1.43 -12.64 -14.71
N THR A 677 2.50 -12.86 -15.48
CA THR A 677 2.88 -12.07 -16.68
C THR A 677 1.96 -12.28 -17.89
N ALA A 678 0.91 -13.11 -17.76
CA ALA A 678 -0.09 -13.21 -18.81
C ALA A 678 -0.95 -11.93 -18.80
N PRO A 679 -1.25 -11.33 -19.97
CA PRO A 679 -2.31 -10.34 -20.03
C PRO A 679 -3.55 -11.02 -19.46
N ALA A 680 -4.08 -10.49 -18.36
CA ALA A 680 -5.41 -10.86 -17.95
C ALA A 680 -6.30 -10.68 -19.20
N PRO A 681 -7.15 -11.66 -19.59
CA PRO A 681 -8.23 -11.31 -20.51
C PRO A 681 -8.89 -10.09 -19.89
N ALA A 682 -9.02 -9.01 -20.66
CA ALA A 682 -9.57 -7.75 -20.20
C ALA A 682 -10.99 -7.99 -19.65
N SER A 683 -11.09 -8.40 -18.39
CA SER A 683 -12.31 -8.32 -17.62
C SER A 683 -12.42 -6.85 -17.29
N ARG A 684 -13.15 -6.13 -18.14
CA ARG A 684 -13.39 -4.70 -17.99
C ARG A 684 -14.01 -4.47 -16.60
N PRO A 685 -13.39 -3.69 -15.69
CA PRO A 685 -14.13 -3.08 -14.60
C PRO A 685 -14.99 -1.96 -15.20
N ALA A 686 -16.17 -2.30 -15.74
CA ALA A 686 -17.22 -1.36 -16.15
C ALA A 686 -18.53 -2.00 -16.69
N ASP A 687 -18.75 -3.32 -16.65
CA ASP A 687 -19.92 -3.90 -17.34
C ASP A 687 -21.26 -3.43 -16.72
N PHE A 688 -21.33 -3.26 -15.39
CA PHE A 688 -22.53 -2.70 -14.75
C PHE A 688 -22.69 -1.20 -15.00
N LEU A 689 -21.67 -0.36 -14.73
CA LEU A 689 -21.78 1.10 -14.92
C LEU A 689 -22.02 1.48 -16.38
N GLN A 690 -21.40 0.79 -17.34
CA GLN A 690 -21.63 1.01 -18.75
C GLN A 690 -23.07 0.66 -19.14
N ARG A 691 -23.59 -0.48 -18.66
CA ARG A 691 -25.01 -0.85 -18.83
C ARG A 691 -25.93 0.15 -18.14
N PHE A 692 -25.60 0.57 -16.92
CA PHE A 692 -26.35 1.52 -16.12
C PHE A 692 -26.48 2.89 -16.83
N HIS A 693 -25.39 3.41 -17.38
CA HIS A 693 -25.42 4.66 -18.16
C HIS A 693 -26.12 4.51 -19.51
N SER A 694 -26.05 3.33 -20.15
CA SER A 694 -26.74 3.05 -21.43
C SER A 694 -28.27 2.90 -21.31
N VAL A 695 -28.78 2.68 -20.10
CA VAL A 695 -30.21 2.50 -19.83
C VAL A 695 -30.86 3.84 -19.48
N PRO A 696 -32.10 4.13 -19.95
CA PRO A 696 -32.81 5.37 -19.63
C PRO A 696 -32.94 5.62 -18.11
N PRO A 697 -32.91 6.89 -17.64
CA PRO A 697 -32.96 7.21 -16.21
C PRO A 697 -34.08 6.55 -15.42
N HIS A 698 -35.27 6.40 -16.01
CA HIS A 698 -36.42 5.76 -15.36
C HIS A 698 -36.26 4.25 -15.11
N ARG A 699 -35.29 3.58 -15.74
CA ARG A 699 -35.00 2.13 -15.57
C ARG A 699 -33.77 1.87 -14.69
N ARG A 700 -32.98 2.90 -14.39
CA ARG A 700 -31.77 2.81 -13.55
C ARG A 700 -32.03 2.35 -12.11
N PRO A 701 -33.08 2.82 -11.41
CA PRO A 701 -33.38 2.35 -10.05
C PRO A 701 -33.63 0.83 -9.98
N ALA A 702 -34.37 0.28 -10.95
CA ALA A 702 -34.67 -1.15 -10.99
C ALA A 702 -33.41 -1.99 -11.29
N LEU A 703 -32.57 -1.54 -12.23
CA LEU A 703 -31.32 -2.21 -12.56
C LEU A 703 -30.34 -2.23 -11.37
N LEU A 704 -30.27 -1.13 -10.62
CA LEU A 704 -29.43 -1.04 -9.42
C LEU A 704 -29.97 -1.92 -8.29
N LEU A 705 -31.28 -1.99 -8.11
CA LEU A 705 -31.90 -2.90 -7.15
C LEU A 705 -31.58 -4.36 -7.47
N ASP A 706 -31.70 -4.78 -8.74
CA ASP A 706 -31.35 -6.12 -9.18
C ASP A 706 -29.88 -6.45 -8.90
N HIS A 707 -28.98 -5.48 -9.07
CA HIS A 707 -27.56 -5.63 -8.77
C HIS A 707 -27.29 -5.76 -7.27
N VAL A 708 -27.93 -4.92 -6.44
CA VAL A 708 -27.83 -5.03 -4.97
C VAL A 708 -28.35 -6.38 -4.48
N LEU A 709 -29.47 -6.87 -5.03
CA LEU A 709 -30.00 -8.20 -4.71
C LEU A 709 -29.05 -9.33 -5.15
N ALA A 710 -28.44 -9.21 -6.31
CA ALA A 710 -27.46 -10.18 -6.81
C ALA A 710 -26.20 -10.24 -5.94
N GLU A 711 -25.64 -9.09 -5.55
CA GLU A 711 -24.49 -9.06 -4.64
C GLU A 711 -24.86 -9.55 -3.23
N THR A 712 -26.07 -9.23 -2.74
CA THR A 712 -26.57 -9.74 -1.45
C THR A 712 -26.69 -11.27 -1.47
N ALA A 713 -27.24 -11.85 -2.54
CA ALA A 713 -27.35 -13.30 -2.70
C ALA A 713 -25.97 -13.97 -2.73
N LYS A 714 -24.97 -13.38 -3.40
CA LYS A 714 -23.60 -13.89 -3.42
C LYS A 714 -22.98 -13.89 -2.02
N VAL A 715 -23.16 -12.81 -1.27
CA VAL A 715 -22.64 -12.67 0.11
C VAL A 715 -23.27 -13.68 1.07
N LEU A 716 -24.57 -13.95 0.91
CA LEU A 716 -25.30 -14.94 1.71
C LEU A 716 -25.11 -16.40 1.24
N GLY A 717 -24.37 -16.62 0.14
CA GLY A 717 -24.18 -17.96 -0.44
C GLY A 717 -25.46 -18.56 -1.05
N MET A 718 -26.43 -17.72 -1.42
CA MET A 718 -27.69 -18.14 -2.02
C MET A 718 -27.54 -18.32 -3.54
N LYS A 719 -28.28 -19.28 -4.11
CA LYS A 719 -28.19 -19.65 -5.54
C LYS A 719 -28.91 -18.68 -6.50
N GLY A 720 -29.30 -17.48 -6.05
CA GLY A 720 -29.90 -16.45 -6.90
C GLY A 720 -30.60 -15.33 -6.14
N ALA A 721 -30.72 -14.16 -6.80
CA ALA A 721 -31.32 -12.94 -6.25
C ALA A 721 -32.85 -13.04 -6.03
N GLY A 722 -33.54 -13.90 -6.79
CA GLY A 722 -35.01 -14.02 -6.76
C GLY A 722 -35.59 -14.66 -5.50
N ALA A 723 -34.75 -15.07 -4.54
CA ALA A 723 -35.15 -15.58 -3.23
C ALA A 723 -35.03 -14.51 -2.12
N ILE A 724 -34.72 -13.26 -2.48
CA ILE A 724 -34.54 -12.14 -1.55
C ILE A 724 -35.61 -11.08 -1.83
N GLU A 725 -36.48 -10.85 -0.86
CA GLU A 725 -37.47 -9.80 -0.91
C GLU A 725 -36.80 -8.42 -0.78
N PRO A 726 -37.01 -7.46 -1.72
CA PRO A 726 -36.34 -6.15 -1.73
C PRO A 726 -36.50 -5.30 -0.47
N ARG A 727 -37.58 -5.54 0.29
CA ARG A 727 -37.93 -4.83 1.52
C ARG A 727 -37.57 -5.57 2.79
N GLN A 728 -37.08 -6.80 2.67
CA GLN A 728 -36.66 -7.57 3.83
C GLN A 728 -35.35 -7.00 4.37
N GLY A 729 -35.24 -6.91 5.70
CA GLY A 729 -34.05 -6.39 6.34
C GLY A 729 -32.83 -7.30 6.10
N PHE A 730 -31.66 -6.72 5.85
CA PHE A 730 -30.42 -7.49 5.67
C PHE A 730 -30.14 -8.44 6.86
N PHE A 731 -30.36 -8.00 8.10
CA PHE A 731 -30.16 -8.82 9.30
C PHE A 731 -31.20 -9.93 9.45
N GLU A 732 -32.42 -9.73 8.95
CA GLU A 732 -33.46 -10.77 8.92
C GLU A 732 -33.15 -11.85 7.88
N LEU A 733 -32.43 -11.48 6.82
CA LEU A 733 -31.87 -12.41 5.81
C LEU A 733 -30.65 -13.19 6.32
N GLY A 734 -30.23 -12.97 7.57
CA GLY A 734 -29.07 -13.62 8.17
C GLY A 734 -27.74 -12.94 7.85
N MET A 735 -27.75 -11.68 7.37
CA MET A 735 -26.51 -10.90 7.33
C MET A 735 -26.06 -10.55 8.75
N ASP A 736 -24.75 -10.55 8.93
CA ASP A 736 -24.04 -10.12 10.12
C ASP A 736 -23.13 -8.94 9.72
N SER A 737 -22.40 -8.39 10.69
CA SER A 737 -21.55 -7.23 10.43
C SER A 737 -20.37 -7.49 9.49
N LEU A 738 -19.93 -8.75 9.37
CA LEU A 738 -18.88 -9.13 8.43
C LEU A 738 -19.42 -9.21 7.00
N THR A 739 -20.60 -9.81 6.82
CA THR A 739 -21.25 -9.90 5.51
C THR A 739 -21.76 -8.54 5.03
N SER A 740 -22.13 -7.61 5.92
CA SER A 740 -22.42 -6.22 5.56
C SER A 740 -21.23 -5.49 4.92
N VAL A 741 -20.03 -5.66 5.48
CA VAL A 741 -18.80 -5.05 4.94
C VAL A 741 -18.38 -5.71 3.63
N GLU A 742 -18.59 -7.02 3.49
CA GLU A 742 -18.40 -7.71 2.21
C GLU A 742 -19.34 -7.16 1.13
N LEU A 743 -20.64 -7.05 1.41
CA LEU A 743 -21.62 -6.49 0.47
C LEU A 743 -21.21 -5.08 0.04
N ARG A 744 -20.85 -4.22 1.00
CA ARG A 744 -20.33 -2.88 0.72
C ARG A 744 -19.10 -2.91 -0.19
N ASN A 745 -18.09 -3.72 0.11
CA ASN A 745 -16.86 -3.81 -0.68
C ASN A 745 -17.16 -4.21 -2.13
N ARG A 746 -18.05 -5.19 -2.33
CA ARG A 746 -18.45 -5.65 -3.67
C ARG A 746 -19.21 -4.56 -4.42
N LEU A 747 -20.12 -3.87 -3.76
CA LEU A 747 -20.86 -2.74 -4.34
C LEU A 747 -19.93 -1.59 -4.71
N ALA A 748 -19.05 -1.15 -3.80
CA ALA A 748 -18.05 -0.13 -4.06
C ALA A 748 -17.14 -0.49 -5.26
N ALA A 749 -16.70 -1.74 -5.36
CA ALA A 749 -15.88 -2.23 -6.45
C ALA A 749 -16.61 -2.25 -7.80
N THR A 750 -17.86 -2.71 -7.82
CA THR A 750 -18.66 -2.84 -9.05
C THR A 750 -19.24 -1.52 -9.54
N LEU A 751 -19.44 -0.57 -8.63
CA LEU A 751 -20.07 0.73 -8.89
C LEU A 751 -19.06 1.89 -8.94
N GLY A 752 -17.79 1.65 -8.63
CA GLY A 752 -16.73 2.66 -8.71
C GLY A 752 -16.91 3.81 -7.71
N CYS A 753 -17.65 3.60 -6.62
CA CYS A 753 -17.94 4.61 -5.59
C CYS A 753 -17.38 4.20 -4.22
N THR A 754 -17.25 5.16 -3.30
CA THR A 754 -16.91 4.90 -1.91
C THR A 754 -18.19 4.83 -1.08
N LEU A 755 -18.38 3.72 -0.36
CA LEU A 755 -19.56 3.53 0.49
C LEU A 755 -19.16 3.48 1.97
N PRO A 756 -19.90 4.13 2.88
CA PRO A 756 -19.65 4.02 4.32
C PRO A 756 -19.74 2.57 4.84
N THR A 757 -18.99 2.24 5.89
CA THR A 757 -19.07 0.93 6.56
C THR A 757 -20.44 0.65 7.19
N THR A 758 -21.14 1.70 7.59
CA THR A 758 -22.47 1.66 8.20
C THR A 758 -23.59 1.57 7.17
N VAL A 759 -23.29 1.54 5.87
CA VAL A 759 -24.31 1.70 4.82
C VAL A 759 -25.44 0.66 4.90
N ALA A 760 -25.15 -0.59 5.28
CA ALA A 760 -26.15 -1.64 5.44
C ALA A 760 -26.98 -1.51 6.75
N PHE A 761 -26.53 -0.68 7.70
CA PHE A 761 -27.28 -0.31 8.90
C PHE A 761 -28.13 0.94 8.67
N ASP A 762 -27.55 1.95 8.02
CA ASP A 762 -28.21 3.21 7.69
C ASP A 762 -29.30 3.00 6.61
N HIS A 763 -29.08 2.02 5.72
CA HIS A 763 -30.00 1.60 4.68
C HIS A 763 -30.27 0.09 4.80
N PRO A 764 -31.18 -0.32 5.72
CA PRO A 764 -31.26 -1.71 6.20
C PRO A 764 -31.92 -2.70 5.24
N THR A 765 -32.33 -2.29 4.04
CA THR A 765 -32.97 -3.15 3.03
C THR A 765 -32.29 -3.00 1.66
N PRO A 766 -32.33 -4.02 0.79
CA PRO A 766 -31.84 -3.91 -0.58
C PRO A 766 -32.41 -2.69 -1.35
N GLU A 767 -33.71 -2.41 -1.19
CA GLU A 767 -34.38 -1.25 -1.80
C GLU A 767 -33.82 0.08 -1.28
N ALA A 768 -33.66 0.24 0.04
CA ALA A 768 -33.13 1.46 0.64
C ALA A 768 -31.65 1.68 0.26
N LEU A 769 -30.86 0.62 0.22
CA LEU A 769 -29.45 0.67 -0.16
C LEU A 769 -29.29 1.05 -1.63
N ALA A 770 -30.09 0.45 -2.52
CA ALA A 770 -30.10 0.82 -3.94
C ALA A 770 -30.46 2.30 -4.13
N GLN A 771 -31.44 2.82 -3.39
CA GLN A 771 -31.82 4.23 -3.48
C GLN A 771 -30.72 5.18 -2.99
N PHE A 772 -30.04 4.85 -1.89
CA PHE A 772 -28.89 5.62 -1.40
C PHE A 772 -27.76 5.65 -2.42
N VAL A 773 -27.36 4.47 -2.90
CA VAL A 773 -26.30 4.31 -3.89
C VAL A 773 -26.63 5.07 -5.19
N LEU A 774 -27.90 5.08 -5.60
CA LEU A 774 -28.36 5.85 -6.75
C LEU A 774 -28.06 7.35 -6.60
N GLY A 775 -28.26 7.91 -5.41
CA GLY A 775 -27.93 9.30 -5.11
C GLY A 775 -26.42 9.60 -5.10
N GLU A 776 -25.60 8.61 -4.74
CA GLU A 776 -24.13 8.73 -4.76
C GLU A 776 -23.55 8.69 -6.18
N ILE A 777 -24.11 7.85 -7.06
CA ILE A 777 -23.64 7.70 -8.45
C ILE A 777 -24.30 8.70 -9.42
N GLU A 778 -25.47 9.25 -9.08
CA GLU A 778 -26.14 10.34 -9.78
C GLU A 778 -26.28 11.55 -8.84
N PRO A 779 -25.20 12.32 -8.59
CA PRO A 779 -25.32 13.54 -7.80
C PRO A 779 -26.37 14.45 -8.43
N SER A 780 -27.41 14.73 -7.64
CA SER A 780 -28.56 15.52 -8.06
C SER A 780 -28.09 16.91 -8.52
N ARG A 781 -28.36 17.27 -9.78
CA ARG A 781 -28.46 18.69 -10.16
C ARG A 781 -29.64 19.25 -9.36
N GLU A 782 -29.38 19.79 -8.18
CA GLU A 782 -30.39 20.52 -7.44
C GLU A 782 -30.94 21.64 -8.32
N VAL A 783 -32.25 21.59 -8.49
CA VAL A 783 -33.08 22.60 -9.11
C VAL A 783 -32.90 23.88 -8.31
N VAL A 784 -32.18 24.85 -8.89
CA VAL A 784 -32.25 26.25 -8.44
C VAL A 784 -33.69 26.71 -8.65
N SER A 785 -34.47 26.65 -7.57
CA SER A 785 -35.83 27.15 -7.48
C SER A 785 -35.87 28.61 -7.94
N ALA A 786 -36.75 28.87 -8.90
CA ALA A 786 -36.94 30.16 -9.53
C ALA A 786 -37.41 31.22 -8.52
N MET A 787 -36.71 32.35 -8.48
CA MET A 787 -37.30 33.65 -8.16
C MET A 787 -37.09 34.63 -9.33
N PRO A 788 -38.02 35.58 -9.54
CA PRO A 788 -38.42 36.03 -10.87
C PRO A 788 -37.44 37.05 -11.47
N ARG A 789 -36.98 36.78 -12.69
CA ARG A 789 -36.32 37.78 -13.55
C ARG A 789 -37.37 38.75 -14.09
N SER A 790 -37.42 39.95 -13.51
CA SER A 790 -37.88 41.13 -14.23
C SER A 790 -36.73 42.14 -14.31
N SER A 791 -36.63 42.78 -15.48
CA SER A 791 -35.63 43.79 -15.88
C SER A 791 -34.21 43.30 -16.21
N MET A 792 -34.01 42.88 -17.46
CA MET A 792 -33.22 43.65 -18.44
C MET A 792 -33.18 42.87 -19.75
N ARG A 793 -34.13 43.18 -20.62
CA ARG A 793 -33.97 43.02 -22.07
C ARG A 793 -32.98 44.11 -22.52
N SER A 794 -31.81 43.73 -23.00
CA SER A 794 -31.40 44.04 -24.39
C SER A 794 -30.00 43.49 -24.65
N ALA A 795 -29.81 43.00 -25.87
CA ALA A 795 -28.54 42.65 -26.53
C ALA A 795 -27.98 41.23 -26.26
N ALA A 796 -28.65 40.23 -26.85
CA ALA A 796 -27.98 39.07 -27.45
C ALA A 796 -28.98 38.34 -28.36
N ALA A 797 -29.08 38.80 -29.61
CA ALA A 797 -29.42 37.90 -30.71
C ALA A 797 -28.11 37.28 -31.20
N GLN A 798 -28.18 36.00 -31.55
CA GLN A 798 -27.14 35.17 -32.16
C GLN A 798 -25.98 34.72 -31.25
N ARG A 799 -26.13 33.50 -30.73
CA ARG A 799 -25.09 32.46 -30.65
C ARG A 799 -25.78 31.13 -30.34
N ASP A 800 -26.10 30.40 -31.39
CA ASP A 800 -26.26 28.94 -31.34
C ASP A 800 -24.99 28.30 -31.90
N ALA A 801 -24.65 27.17 -31.28
CA ALA A 801 -23.78 26.08 -31.73
C ALA A 801 -22.27 26.34 -31.85
N VAL A 802 -21.50 25.80 -30.88
CA VAL A 802 -20.25 25.08 -31.17
C VAL A 802 -20.18 23.86 -30.26
N ASP A 803 -20.29 22.69 -30.91
CA ASP A 803 -20.03 21.36 -30.38
C ASP A 803 -18.56 21.20 -29.97
N GLN A 804 -18.35 20.41 -28.92
CA GLN A 804 -17.05 19.86 -28.55
C GLN A 804 -16.70 18.73 -29.53
N ALA A 805 -15.56 18.87 -30.22
CA ALA A 805 -14.88 17.74 -30.86
C ALA A 805 -13.58 17.47 -30.10
N GLU A 806 -13.58 16.43 -29.27
CA GLU A 806 -12.37 15.81 -28.74
C GLU A 806 -11.82 14.89 -29.84
N LEU A 807 -10.58 15.14 -30.29
CA LEU A 807 -9.86 14.23 -31.18
C LEU A 807 -9.50 12.95 -30.43
N SER A 808 -9.84 11.82 -31.01
CA SER A 808 -9.48 10.52 -30.47
C SER A 808 -8.08 10.10 -30.95
N ILE A 809 -7.33 9.41 -30.10
CA ILE A 809 -5.98 8.87 -30.40
C ILE A 809 -5.97 8.01 -31.69
N ALA A 810 -7.12 7.42 -32.05
CA ALA A 810 -7.29 6.64 -33.28
C ALA A 810 -7.26 7.48 -34.58
N GLU A 811 -7.59 8.77 -34.54
CA GLU A 811 -7.53 9.67 -35.70
C GLU A 811 -6.09 10.11 -36.01
N LEU A 812 -5.24 10.15 -34.98
CA LEU A 812 -3.79 10.39 -35.10
C LEU A 812 -3.04 9.17 -35.66
N GLU A 813 -3.47 7.95 -35.35
CA GLU A 813 -2.88 6.71 -35.89
C GLU A 813 -3.17 6.54 -37.40
N ASN A 814 -4.37 6.90 -37.86
CA ASN A 814 -4.73 6.81 -39.27
C ASN A 814 -3.94 7.78 -40.18
N LEU A 815 -3.54 8.94 -39.66
CA LEU A 815 -2.77 9.94 -40.42
C LEU A 815 -1.31 9.50 -40.66
N ILE A 816 -0.77 8.65 -39.78
CA ILE A 816 0.58 8.08 -39.89
C ILE A 816 0.62 6.98 -40.96
N ASP A 817 -0.46 6.21 -41.11
CA ASP A 817 -0.56 5.15 -42.11
C ASP A 817 -0.76 5.68 -43.55
N GLU A 818 -1.40 6.84 -43.74
CA GLU A 818 -1.57 7.46 -45.07
C GLU A 818 -0.26 8.01 -45.68
N LEU A 819 0.75 8.32 -44.88
CA LEU A 819 2.05 8.84 -45.33
C LEU A 819 3.05 7.74 -45.70
N ALA A 820 2.73 6.47 -45.46
CA ALA A 820 3.48 5.31 -45.94
C ALA A 820 3.04 4.93 -47.38
N GLY A 821 3.12 5.89 -48.31
CA GLY A 821 2.95 5.61 -49.74
C GLY A 821 4.07 4.69 -50.27
N PRO A 822 3.78 3.79 -51.23
CA PRO A 822 4.73 2.77 -51.65
C PRO A 822 5.78 3.39 -52.57
N VAL A 823 7.06 3.21 -52.22
CA VAL A 823 8.18 3.54 -53.11
C VAL A 823 8.95 2.25 -53.39
N SER A 824 8.72 1.74 -54.59
CA SER A 824 9.68 0.98 -55.40
C SER A 824 11.01 1.72 -55.56
#